data_AF-U5MQ69-F1
#
_entry.id   AF-U5MQ69-F1
#
_cell.length_a   1.000
_cell.length_b   1.000
_cell.length_c   1.000
_cell.angle_alpha   90.00
_cell.angle_beta   90.00
_cell.angle_gamma   90.00
#
_symmetry.space_group_name_H-M   'P 1'
#
loop_
_entity.id
_entity.type
_entity.pdbx_description
1 polymer ?
#
loop_
_entity_poly.entity_id
_entity_poly.type
_entity_poly.pdbx_seq_one_letter_code
_entity_poly.pdbx_strand_id
1 'polypeptide(L)'
;MANILLIEPNYKCKYPPLGLMKFAYYHKEIRNDTVWFSKGELPKFLSKEVIKQLENSKYYKKKFKENLYNYIDNINDIIKNNKWDRVYVSTLFTFEYEETIKAIDYAKSLVGKENVYTGGILATLMSEQLRKDTGVTVNTGQLTDTIAIGYDDKVNIDILTPDYSILDNTEYSYENEDAYYAYTTRGCGMNCGFCAVKTLEPEYKSFISIKDQINKVNELYGQKKDLLLMDNNVLKSKDIDKIICEIIELGFSKDATYINPKTGKVKKRFVDFNQGLDAFLITEQKAKLLGMIAIKPARIAFDHIEDKDVYAKAITMAATNGVRYLSNYLLYNAESFSGKGKQYKADAPEDLYNRLRLNVDLQEGLNKKINGEKVSIFSFPMRYIPLDDEHRGYVGSKWNKKFLRAVQSILIPTQGKGVSGKSFFEAAFGETVEEFMQTILMPESYIVSRGDPSKIKNISGNELELKINTYNEFNKKRTAWEALYNSIDEKRKDKFIEVIGKNKFDYFAFQQLTGNNEKKLFIHYLTDPGLINILEKLYLDNRVSDLDIIVKYIKEDFNYKYIDLLRYMVNNNKMIPKLQMFKYIFKEEGGKDLLYTWLEQQCNSNIDFMSYFSQVYATPRQFMYILRWGNSTNIIEKEECDIIVNNLCSGKFDNIELFESLLNRIFDYLKKYYSKDEATKVIDEIKEDTALQLGFSI
;
A
#
# COMPACT_ATOMS: atom_id res chain seq x y z
N MET A 1 -33.89 -29.24 2.84
CA MET A 1 -32.79 -28.51 3.50
C MET A 1 -31.56 -28.73 2.65
N ALA A 2 -31.09 -27.68 1.99
CA ALA A 2 -29.91 -27.70 1.15
C ALA A 2 -28.67 -27.24 1.93
N ASN A 3 -27.48 -27.66 1.48
CA ASN A 3 -26.18 -27.20 1.95
C ASN A 3 -25.66 -26.12 1.01
N ILE A 4 -25.65 -24.89 1.51
CA ILE A 4 -25.33 -23.67 0.77
C ILE A 4 -23.96 -23.17 1.20
N LEU A 5 -23.08 -22.95 0.23
CA LEU A 5 -21.78 -22.32 0.44
C LEU A 5 -21.80 -20.89 -0.11
N LEU A 6 -21.32 -19.94 0.69
CA LEU A 6 -21.12 -18.55 0.33
C LEU A 6 -19.62 -18.28 0.24
N ILE A 7 -19.14 -17.82 -0.91
CA ILE A 7 -17.72 -17.52 -1.13
C ILE A 7 -17.56 -16.03 -1.43
N GLU A 8 -16.77 -15.36 -0.60
CA GLU A 8 -16.13 -14.11 -1.01
C GLU A 8 -14.72 -14.45 -1.54
N PRO A 9 -14.33 -14.02 -2.74
CA PRO A 9 -12.99 -14.29 -3.27
C PRO A 9 -11.86 -13.79 -2.36
N ASN A 10 -10.65 -14.32 -2.52
CA ASN A 10 -9.53 -14.11 -1.58
C ASN A 10 -8.78 -12.76 -1.75
N TYR A 11 -9.50 -11.70 -2.10
CA TYR A 11 -8.97 -10.33 -2.07
C TYR A 11 -9.19 -9.67 -0.71
N LYS A 12 -8.37 -8.67 -0.38
CA LYS A 12 -8.46 -7.95 0.90
C LYS A 12 -9.65 -6.97 0.90
N CYS A 13 -10.59 -7.18 1.81
CA CYS A 13 -11.76 -6.31 2.02
C CYS A 13 -11.79 -5.67 3.40
N LYS A 14 -12.23 -4.41 3.47
CA LYS A 14 -12.46 -3.73 4.75
C LYS A 14 -13.85 -3.96 5.33
N TYR A 15 -14.83 -4.18 4.46
CA TYR A 15 -16.23 -4.32 4.82
C TYR A 15 -16.70 -5.75 4.58
N PRO A 16 -17.57 -6.30 5.44
CA PRO A 16 -18.23 -7.58 5.21
C PRO A 16 -19.01 -7.63 3.88
N PRO A 17 -19.15 -8.80 3.26
CA PRO A 17 -19.88 -8.97 2.01
C PRO A 17 -21.39 -8.89 2.25
N LEU A 18 -21.93 -7.67 2.28
CA LEU A 18 -23.33 -7.39 2.64
C LEU A 18 -24.36 -8.17 1.80
N GLY A 19 -24.06 -8.41 0.52
CA GLY A 19 -24.89 -9.27 -0.34
C GLY A 19 -24.97 -10.70 0.22
N LEU A 20 -23.82 -11.33 0.51
CA LEU A 20 -23.76 -12.68 1.07
C LEU A 20 -24.41 -12.77 2.46
N MET A 21 -24.31 -11.72 3.28
CA MET A 21 -25.02 -11.66 4.57
C MET A 21 -26.54 -11.74 4.40
N LYS A 22 -27.10 -11.12 3.35
CA LYS A 22 -28.55 -11.19 3.07
C LYS A 22 -28.94 -12.55 2.49
N PHE A 23 -28.10 -13.15 1.64
CA PHE A 23 -28.27 -14.54 1.20
C PHE A 23 -28.26 -15.53 2.37
N ALA A 24 -27.33 -15.35 3.31
CA ALA A 24 -27.26 -16.17 4.51
C ALA A 24 -28.54 -16.08 5.32
N TYR A 25 -29.08 -14.88 5.54
CA TYR A 25 -30.36 -14.69 6.23
C TYR A 25 -31.51 -15.42 5.52
N TYR A 26 -31.63 -15.22 4.19
CA TYR A 26 -32.66 -15.89 3.39
C TYR A 26 -32.60 -17.41 3.55
N HIS A 27 -31.43 -18.01 3.34
CA HIS A 27 -31.28 -19.45 3.45
C HIS A 27 -31.46 -19.96 4.88
N LYS A 28 -30.88 -19.31 5.89
CA LYS A 28 -30.94 -19.77 7.29
C LYS A 28 -32.29 -19.58 7.97
N GLU A 29 -32.96 -18.45 7.72
CA GLU A 29 -34.13 -18.01 8.49
C GLU A 29 -35.44 -18.15 7.73
N ILE A 30 -35.41 -18.15 6.39
CA ILE A 30 -36.63 -18.30 5.56
C ILE A 30 -36.73 -19.72 5.02
N ARG A 31 -35.64 -20.27 4.48
CA ARG A 31 -35.64 -21.61 3.86
C ARG A 31 -35.25 -22.75 4.81
N ASN A 32 -34.67 -22.43 5.97
CA ASN A 32 -34.09 -23.39 6.90
C ASN A 32 -33.05 -24.30 6.24
N ASP A 33 -32.20 -23.72 5.38
CA ASP A 33 -31.05 -24.38 4.75
C ASP A 33 -29.80 -24.31 5.66
N THR A 34 -28.87 -25.25 5.47
CA THR A 34 -27.55 -25.20 6.09
C THR A 34 -26.68 -24.23 5.30
N VAL A 35 -26.08 -23.25 5.96
CA VAL A 35 -25.26 -22.23 5.28
C VAL A 35 -23.89 -22.13 5.92
N TRP A 36 -22.86 -22.08 5.07
CA TRP A 36 -21.49 -21.81 5.46
C TRP A 36 -20.88 -20.67 4.63
N PHE A 37 -19.94 -19.93 5.21
CA PHE A 37 -19.26 -18.82 4.54
C PHE A 37 -17.76 -19.10 4.51
N SER A 38 -17.13 -18.77 3.38
CA SER A 38 -15.70 -18.91 3.17
C SER A 38 -15.14 -17.64 2.53
N LYS A 39 -13.99 -17.19 3.06
CA LYS A 39 -13.13 -16.20 2.41
C LYS A 39 -12.09 -16.98 1.60
N GLY A 40 -12.28 -17.06 0.28
CA GLY A 40 -11.51 -17.95 -0.59
C GLY A 40 -11.91 -19.41 -0.45
N GLU A 41 -10.96 -20.31 -0.62
CA GLU A 41 -11.19 -21.76 -0.58
C GLU A 41 -11.53 -22.27 0.84
N LEU A 42 -12.31 -23.34 0.91
CA LEU A 42 -12.66 -23.98 2.17
C LEU A 42 -11.42 -24.62 2.84
N PRO A 43 -11.33 -24.57 4.18
CA PRO A 43 -10.33 -25.36 4.89
C PRO A 43 -10.68 -26.85 4.83
N LYS A 44 -9.72 -27.74 5.11
CA LYS A 44 -9.98 -29.19 5.21
C LYS A 44 -10.89 -29.55 6.40
N PHE A 45 -10.74 -28.81 7.50
CA PHE A 45 -11.51 -28.93 8.74
C PHE A 45 -11.66 -27.55 9.37
N LEU A 46 -12.69 -27.35 10.17
CA LEU A 46 -12.85 -26.13 10.97
C LEU A 46 -11.68 -25.96 11.94
N SER A 47 -11.12 -24.76 11.99
CA SER A 47 -10.03 -24.46 12.90
C SER A 47 -10.54 -24.32 14.34
N LYS A 48 -9.62 -24.46 15.30
CA LYS A 48 -9.91 -24.23 16.72
C LYS A 48 -10.40 -22.81 16.98
N GLU A 49 -9.91 -21.84 16.21
CA GLU A 49 -10.33 -20.45 16.32
C GLU A 49 -11.79 -20.29 15.91
N VAL A 50 -12.16 -20.80 14.74
CA VAL A 50 -13.55 -20.76 14.25
C VAL A 50 -14.49 -21.47 15.22
N ILE A 51 -14.13 -22.66 15.72
CA ILE A 51 -14.95 -23.38 16.71
C ILE A 51 -15.18 -22.52 17.96
N LYS A 52 -14.13 -21.88 18.49
CA LYS A 52 -14.24 -20.97 19.63
C LYS A 52 -15.08 -19.73 19.33
N GLN A 53 -15.05 -19.21 18.10
CA GLN A 53 -15.91 -18.10 17.69
C GLN A 53 -17.39 -18.53 17.68
N LEU A 54 -17.70 -19.71 17.11
CA LEU A 54 -19.05 -20.30 17.13
C LEU A 54 -19.57 -20.51 18.56
N GLU A 55 -18.72 -21.02 19.46
CA GLU A 55 -19.04 -21.16 20.88
C GLU A 55 -19.34 -19.82 21.55
N ASN A 56 -18.75 -18.71 21.09
CA ASN A 56 -18.99 -17.38 21.65
C ASN A 56 -20.09 -16.60 20.92
N SER A 57 -20.58 -17.10 19.79
CA SER A 57 -21.62 -16.46 19.00
C SER A 57 -22.98 -16.55 19.69
N LYS A 58 -23.66 -15.41 19.80
CA LYS A 58 -25.04 -15.33 20.30
C LYS A 58 -25.99 -16.16 19.43
N TYR A 59 -25.82 -16.08 18.11
CA TYR A 59 -26.70 -16.72 17.16
C TYR A 59 -26.59 -18.25 17.21
N TYR A 60 -25.37 -18.79 17.09
CA TYR A 60 -25.16 -20.24 17.10
C TYR A 60 -25.56 -20.88 18.44
N LYS A 61 -25.25 -20.23 19.56
CA LYS A 61 -25.70 -20.65 20.90
C LYS A 61 -27.23 -20.70 21.01
N LYS A 62 -27.93 -19.66 20.53
CA LYS A 62 -29.41 -19.59 20.60
C LYS A 62 -30.05 -20.64 19.68
N LYS A 63 -29.53 -20.79 18.45
CA LYS A 63 -30.11 -21.66 17.41
C LYS A 63 -29.90 -23.15 17.70
N PHE A 64 -28.69 -23.54 18.09
CA PHE A 64 -28.33 -24.96 18.27
C PHE A 64 -28.35 -25.44 19.72
N LYS A 65 -28.20 -24.54 20.70
CA LYS A 65 -28.20 -24.86 22.14
C LYS A 65 -27.20 -25.99 22.44
N GLU A 66 -27.67 -27.11 23.01
CA GLU A 66 -26.87 -28.29 23.35
C GLU A 66 -26.35 -29.04 22.10
N ASN A 67 -26.95 -28.82 20.92
CA ASN A 67 -26.57 -29.48 19.67
C ASN A 67 -25.47 -28.72 18.88
N LEU A 68 -24.79 -27.75 19.47
CA LEU A 68 -23.78 -26.96 18.75
C LEU A 68 -22.64 -27.82 18.20
N TYR A 69 -22.13 -28.79 18.98
CA TYR A 69 -21.06 -29.68 18.50
C TYR A 69 -21.54 -30.64 17.40
N ASN A 70 -22.77 -31.13 17.48
CA ASN A 70 -23.37 -31.91 16.39
C ASN A 70 -23.45 -31.09 15.09
N TYR A 71 -23.77 -29.80 15.18
CA TYR A 71 -23.75 -28.89 14.03
C TYR A 71 -22.32 -28.71 13.48
N ILE A 72 -21.32 -28.51 14.35
CA ILE A 72 -19.91 -28.38 13.97
C ILE A 72 -19.41 -29.64 13.24
N ASP A 73 -19.73 -30.82 13.78
CA ASP A 73 -19.35 -32.10 13.18
C ASP A 73 -20.03 -32.30 11.83
N ASN A 74 -21.31 -31.92 11.71
CA ASN A 74 -22.03 -31.95 10.44
C ASN A 74 -21.40 -31.01 9.39
N ILE A 75 -20.95 -29.81 9.77
CA ILE A 75 -20.24 -28.91 8.85
C ILE A 75 -18.90 -29.52 8.42
N ASN A 76 -18.13 -30.09 9.35
CA ASN A 76 -16.88 -30.78 9.00
C ASN A 76 -17.13 -31.94 8.03
N ASP A 77 -18.21 -32.69 8.22
CA ASP A 77 -18.61 -33.78 7.32
C ASP A 77 -19.00 -33.27 5.92
N ILE A 78 -19.76 -32.16 5.84
CA ILE A 78 -20.13 -31.51 4.58
C ILE A 78 -18.87 -31.06 3.83
N ILE A 79 -17.93 -30.39 4.52
CA ILE A 79 -16.67 -29.92 3.95
C ILE A 79 -15.84 -31.11 3.44
N LYS A 80 -15.60 -32.10 4.30
CA LYS A 80 -14.74 -33.25 3.99
C LYS A 80 -15.25 -34.08 2.80
N ASN A 81 -16.56 -34.25 2.70
CA ASN A 81 -17.19 -35.09 1.68
C ASN A 81 -17.77 -34.28 0.52
N ASN A 82 -17.51 -32.98 0.44
CA ASN A 82 -18.02 -32.07 -0.59
C ASN A 82 -19.55 -32.22 -0.81
N LYS A 83 -20.34 -32.12 0.27
CA LYS A 83 -21.81 -32.28 0.22
C LYS A 83 -22.55 -30.96 -0.04
N TRP A 84 -21.97 -30.06 -0.83
CA TRP A 84 -22.60 -28.78 -1.17
C TRP A 84 -23.62 -28.97 -2.28
N ASP A 85 -24.80 -28.36 -2.14
CA ASP A 85 -25.82 -28.38 -3.19
C ASP A 85 -25.71 -27.15 -4.10
N ARG A 86 -25.21 -26.03 -3.55
CA ARG A 86 -25.14 -24.75 -4.26
C ARG A 86 -24.06 -23.85 -3.69
N VAL A 87 -23.43 -23.07 -4.57
CA VAL A 87 -22.43 -22.06 -4.22
C VAL A 87 -22.82 -20.68 -4.75
N TYR A 88 -22.75 -19.67 -3.88
CA TYR A 88 -22.86 -18.26 -4.27
C TYR A 88 -21.50 -17.57 -4.15
N VAL A 89 -21.03 -16.94 -5.23
CA VAL A 89 -19.76 -16.22 -5.26
C VAL A 89 -20.01 -14.72 -5.41
N SER A 90 -19.66 -13.91 -4.41
CA SER A 90 -19.79 -12.46 -4.51
C SER A 90 -18.65 -11.82 -5.29
N THR A 91 -18.93 -10.72 -5.97
CA THR A 91 -17.96 -9.96 -6.74
C THR A 91 -17.95 -8.49 -6.30
N LEU A 92 -16.77 -7.87 -6.29
CA LEU A 92 -16.59 -6.49 -5.83
C LEU A 92 -15.99 -5.62 -6.95
N PHE A 93 -14.68 -5.39 -6.98
CA PHE A 93 -14.09 -4.49 -7.97
C PHE A 93 -13.72 -5.22 -9.26
N THR A 94 -13.86 -4.55 -10.41
CA THR A 94 -13.47 -5.10 -11.72
C THR A 94 -11.99 -5.44 -11.81
N PHE A 95 -11.13 -4.70 -11.12
CA PHE A 95 -9.70 -5.00 -11.06
C PHE A 95 -9.33 -6.21 -10.19
N GLU A 96 -10.32 -6.89 -9.61
CA GLU A 96 -10.18 -8.18 -8.92
C GLU A 96 -10.70 -9.34 -9.79
N TYR A 97 -10.78 -9.14 -11.11
CA TYR A 97 -11.31 -10.10 -12.07
C TYR A 97 -10.63 -11.47 -11.96
N GLU A 98 -9.30 -11.50 -11.94
CA GLU A 98 -8.54 -12.76 -11.86
C GLU A 98 -8.88 -13.57 -10.61
N GLU A 99 -8.90 -12.93 -9.44
CA GLU A 99 -9.25 -13.59 -8.16
C GLU A 99 -10.73 -14.03 -8.13
N THR A 100 -11.59 -13.27 -8.81
CA THR A 100 -13.01 -13.63 -8.96
C THR A 100 -13.16 -14.89 -9.82
N ILE A 101 -12.44 -14.98 -10.94
CA ILE A 101 -12.45 -16.18 -11.81
C ILE A 101 -11.94 -17.39 -11.03
N LYS A 102 -10.83 -17.28 -10.28
CA LYS A 102 -10.32 -18.37 -9.44
C LYS A 102 -11.37 -18.87 -8.44
N ALA A 103 -12.07 -17.96 -7.76
CA ALA A 103 -13.12 -18.33 -6.82
C ALA A 103 -14.32 -19.02 -7.49
N ILE A 104 -14.71 -18.59 -8.70
CA ILE A 104 -15.79 -19.21 -9.47
C ILE A 104 -15.37 -20.59 -9.99
N ASP A 105 -14.13 -20.74 -10.46
CA ASP A 105 -13.58 -22.03 -10.90
C ASP A 105 -13.50 -23.03 -9.75
N TYR A 106 -13.07 -22.57 -8.58
CA TYR A 106 -13.12 -23.35 -7.36
C TYR A 106 -14.57 -23.76 -7.01
N ALA A 107 -15.52 -22.84 -7.04
CA ALA A 107 -16.93 -23.14 -6.81
C ALA A 107 -17.49 -24.19 -7.78
N LYS A 108 -17.13 -24.10 -9.08
CA LYS A 108 -17.52 -25.08 -10.10
C LYS A 108 -16.98 -26.47 -9.79
N SER A 109 -15.75 -26.56 -9.24
CA SER A 109 -15.16 -27.84 -8.84
C SER A 109 -15.94 -28.53 -7.70
N LEU A 110 -16.69 -27.77 -6.90
CA LEU A 110 -17.47 -28.30 -5.78
C LEU A 110 -18.85 -28.80 -6.22
N VAL A 111 -19.59 -28.02 -7.03
CA VAL A 111 -21.02 -28.27 -7.29
C VAL A 111 -21.42 -28.32 -8.77
N GLY A 112 -20.47 -28.11 -9.69
CA GLY A 112 -20.74 -27.95 -11.12
C GLY A 112 -21.33 -26.58 -11.46
N LYS A 113 -21.12 -26.10 -12.70
CA LYS A 113 -21.46 -24.73 -13.13
C LYS A 113 -22.94 -24.36 -12.98
N GLU A 114 -23.86 -25.33 -13.15
CA GLU A 114 -25.31 -25.10 -13.08
C GLU A 114 -25.78 -24.71 -11.67
N ASN A 115 -24.98 -25.04 -10.65
CA ASN A 115 -25.26 -24.76 -9.24
C ASN A 115 -24.38 -23.62 -8.67
N VAL A 116 -23.66 -22.91 -9.53
CA VAL A 116 -22.87 -21.74 -9.16
C VAL A 116 -23.60 -20.47 -9.61
N TYR A 117 -23.79 -19.57 -8.66
CA TYR A 117 -24.40 -18.26 -8.89
C TYR A 117 -23.40 -17.19 -8.48
N THR A 118 -23.23 -16.18 -9.32
CA THR A 118 -22.37 -15.04 -9.01
C THR A 118 -23.12 -13.73 -9.13
N GLY A 119 -22.73 -12.72 -8.37
CA GLY A 119 -23.39 -11.42 -8.33
C GLY A 119 -22.55 -10.37 -7.59
N GLY A 120 -22.94 -9.10 -7.69
CA GLY A 120 -22.21 -7.99 -7.11
C GLY A 120 -21.78 -6.95 -8.14
N ILE A 121 -20.82 -6.09 -7.76
CA ILE A 121 -20.49 -4.89 -8.54
C ILE A 121 -19.84 -5.29 -9.88
N LEU A 122 -18.74 -6.06 -9.86
CA LEU A 122 -18.09 -6.58 -11.08
C LEU A 122 -19.07 -7.39 -11.93
N ALA A 123 -19.83 -8.31 -11.33
CA ALA A 123 -20.81 -9.12 -12.05
C ALA A 123 -21.86 -8.28 -12.79
N THR A 124 -22.20 -7.10 -12.26
CA THR A 124 -23.13 -6.17 -12.92
C THR A 124 -22.44 -5.35 -14.00
N LEU A 125 -21.22 -4.88 -13.78
CA LEU A 125 -20.48 -4.03 -14.72
C LEU A 125 -19.92 -4.80 -15.92
N MET A 126 -19.56 -6.07 -15.73
CA MET A 126 -18.88 -6.91 -16.73
C MET A 126 -19.66 -8.21 -16.99
N SER A 127 -20.99 -8.15 -16.97
CA SER A 127 -21.84 -9.35 -16.99
C SER A 127 -21.63 -10.24 -18.21
N GLU A 128 -21.47 -9.66 -19.40
CA GLU A 128 -21.31 -10.42 -20.64
C GLU A 128 -19.99 -11.19 -20.65
N GLN A 129 -18.90 -10.52 -20.32
CA GLN A 129 -17.57 -11.10 -20.24
C GLN A 129 -17.52 -12.19 -19.16
N LEU A 130 -18.06 -11.92 -17.97
CA LEU A 130 -18.09 -12.90 -16.89
C LEU A 130 -18.90 -14.15 -17.24
N ARG A 131 -20.05 -14.00 -17.90
CA ARG A 131 -20.83 -15.15 -18.40
C ARG A 131 -20.04 -15.98 -19.41
N LYS A 132 -19.39 -15.32 -20.36
CA LYS A 132 -18.60 -15.97 -21.41
C LYS A 132 -17.44 -16.79 -20.82
N ASP A 133 -16.72 -16.23 -19.86
CA ASP A 133 -15.52 -16.87 -19.32
C ASP A 133 -15.84 -18.00 -18.34
N THR A 134 -16.93 -17.88 -17.59
CA THR A 134 -17.22 -18.79 -16.48
C THR A 134 -18.30 -19.83 -16.80
N GLY A 135 -19.25 -19.47 -17.67
CA GLY A 135 -20.43 -20.28 -17.99
C GLY A 135 -21.44 -20.45 -16.86
N VAL A 136 -21.33 -19.67 -15.77
CA VAL A 136 -22.23 -19.76 -14.59
C VAL A 136 -23.37 -18.75 -14.66
N THR A 137 -24.33 -18.86 -13.74
CA THR A 137 -25.42 -17.88 -13.62
C THR A 137 -24.90 -16.58 -13.02
N VAL A 138 -24.78 -15.54 -13.85
CA VAL A 138 -24.42 -14.18 -13.43
C VAL A 138 -25.69 -13.38 -13.12
N ASN A 139 -25.76 -12.80 -11.92
CA ASN A 139 -26.86 -11.95 -11.46
C ASN A 139 -26.40 -10.48 -11.48
N THR A 140 -27.20 -9.61 -12.08
CA THR A 140 -26.90 -8.19 -12.23
C THR A 140 -27.85 -7.33 -11.40
N GLY A 141 -27.36 -6.19 -10.92
CA GLY A 141 -28.16 -5.23 -10.16
C GLY A 141 -28.58 -5.73 -8.77
N GLN A 142 -29.70 -5.20 -8.28
CA GLN A 142 -30.27 -5.55 -6.99
C GLN A 142 -31.04 -6.88 -7.07
N LEU A 143 -30.85 -7.75 -6.08
CA LEU A 143 -31.59 -9.02 -6.01
C LEU A 143 -32.97 -8.81 -5.35
N THR A 144 -33.91 -8.30 -6.13
CA THR A 144 -35.26 -7.95 -5.65
C THR A 144 -36.27 -9.10 -5.73
N ASP A 145 -35.91 -10.20 -6.39
CA ASP A 145 -36.74 -11.40 -6.52
C ASP A 145 -35.85 -12.64 -6.58
N THR A 146 -36.21 -13.66 -5.82
CA THR A 146 -35.52 -14.95 -5.75
C THR A 146 -35.59 -15.78 -7.03
N ILE A 147 -36.46 -15.42 -7.98
CA ILE A 147 -36.50 -16.08 -9.29
C ILE A 147 -35.17 -15.96 -10.04
N ALA A 148 -34.42 -14.88 -9.81
CA ALA A 148 -33.10 -14.67 -10.41
C ALA A 148 -32.07 -15.74 -9.96
N ILE A 149 -32.29 -16.36 -8.79
CA ILE A 149 -31.48 -17.46 -8.27
C ILE A 149 -32.24 -18.80 -8.32
N GLY A 150 -33.30 -18.90 -9.11
CA GLY A 150 -34.02 -20.14 -9.37
C GLY A 150 -34.95 -20.62 -8.24
N TYR A 151 -35.43 -19.73 -7.37
CA TYR A 151 -36.53 -20.03 -6.43
C TYR A 151 -37.77 -19.19 -6.76
N ASP A 152 -38.96 -19.75 -6.61
CA ASP A 152 -40.24 -19.13 -6.98
C ASP A 152 -41.02 -18.54 -5.79
N ASP A 153 -40.38 -18.45 -4.62
CA ASP A 153 -40.97 -17.94 -3.38
C ASP A 153 -41.11 -16.39 -3.35
N LYS A 154 -40.64 -15.70 -4.40
CA LYS A 154 -40.79 -14.25 -4.63
C LYS A 154 -40.30 -13.38 -3.48
N VAL A 155 -39.25 -13.82 -2.79
CA VAL A 155 -38.66 -13.08 -1.68
C VAL A 155 -37.71 -12.01 -2.24
N ASN A 156 -37.85 -10.77 -1.75
CA ASN A 156 -36.90 -9.71 -2.06
C ASN A 156 -35.70 -9.80 -1.11
N ILE A 157 -34.59 -10.39 -1.57
CA ILE A 157 -33.37 -10.57 -0.77
C ILE A 157 -32.71 -9.24 -0.44
N ASP A 158 -32.77 -8.25 -1.34
CA ASP A 158 -32.13 -6.95 -1.15
C ASP A 158 -32.65 -6.17 0.08
N ILE A 159 -33.86 -6.42 0.56
CA ILE A 159 -34.40 -5.76 1.77
C ILE A 159 -34.30 -6.61 3.04
N LEU A 160 -33.70 -7.80 2.98
CA LEU A 160 -33.58 -8.68 4.14
C LEU A 160 -32.55 -8.17 5.15
N THR A 161 -32.71 -8.62 6.38
CA THR A 161 -31.76 -8.36 7.47
C THR A 161 -30.42 -9.02 7.17
N PRO A 162 -29.29 -8.32 7.23
CA PRO A 162 -27.98 -8.94 7.07
C PRO A 162 -27.70 -9.95 8.20
N ASP A 163 -27.31 -11.18 7.84
CA ASP A 163 -26.90 -12.19 8.80
C ASP A 163 -25.44 -11.99 9.21
N TYR A 164 -25.22 -11.56 10.46
CA TYR A 164 -23.87 -11.36 11.01
C TYR A 164 -23.19 -12.63 11.48
N SER A 165 -23.92 -13.75 11.62
CA SER A 165 -23.33 -15.00 12.09
C SER A 165 -22.33 -15.60 11.10
N ILE A 166 -22.37 -15.22 9.82
CA ILE A 166 -21.33 -15.61 8.86
C ILE A 166 -19.97 -14.92 9.13
N LEU A 167 -19.91 -13.94 10.03
CA LEU A 167 -18.66 -13.35 10.47
C LEU A 167 -18.08 -14.09 11.68
N ASP A 168 -18.88 -14.95 12.34
CA ASP A 168 -18.44 -15.78 13.46
C ASP A 168 -17.89 -17.15 12.99
N ASN A 169 -17.92 -17.42 11.68
CA ASN A 169 -17.49 -18.70 11.10
C ASN A 169 -16.32 -18.56 10.10
N THR A 170 -15.54 -17.49 10.23
CA THR A 170 -14.36 -17.19 9.42
C THR A 170 -13.22 -16.65 10.29
N GLU A 171 -11.97 -16.94 9.93
CA GLU A 171 -10.79 -16.34 10.59
C GLU A 171 -10.53 -14.91 10.11
N TYR A 172 -11.17 -14.49 9.02
CA TYR A 172 -10.97 -13.16 8.47
C TYR A 172 -11.69 -12.10 9.32
N SER A 173 -10.94 -11.21 9.95
CA SER A 173 -11.49 -10.07 10.69
C SER A 173 -11.62 -8.83 9.79
N TYR A 174 -12.82 -8.25 9.77
CA TYR A 174 -13.11 -7.03 9.01
C TYR A 174 -12.91 -5.80 9.90
N GLU A 175 -12.32 -4.72 9.35
CA GLU A 175 -12.02 -3.49 10.11
C GLU A 175 -13.26 -2.90 10.82
N ASN A 176 -14.46 -3.09 10.24
CA ASN A 176 -15.72 -2.50 10.72
C ASN A 176 -16.80 -3.57 11.02
N GLU A 177 -16.44 -4.73 11.58
CA GLU A 177 -17.39 -5.81 11.90
C GLU A 177 -18.37 -5.48 13.05
N ASP A 178 -18.03 -4.55 13.95
CA ASP A 178 -18.87 -4.08 15.06
C ASP A 178 -19.74 -2.86 14.69
N ALA A 179 -20.37 -2.91 13.52
CA ALA A 179 -21.28 -1.88 13.02
C ALA A 179 -22.56 -2.48 12.42
N TYR A 180 -23.69 -1.78 12.54
CA TYR A 180 -24.87 -2.04 11.72
C TYR A 180 -24.59 -1.58 10.29
N TYR A 181 -24.82 -2.45 9.31
CA TYR A 181 -24.79 -2.11 7.89
C TYR A 181 -26.22 -1.94 7.40
N ALA A 182 -26.56 -0.76 6.90
CA ALA A 182 -27.90 -0.46 6.41
C ALA A 182 -27.89 0.54 5.25
N TYR A 183 -29.06 0.72 4.66
CA TYR A 183 -29.33 1.74 3.65
C TYR A 183 -30.58 2.50 4.08
N THR A 184 -30.48 3.82 4.20
CA THR A 184 -31.66 4.68 4.43
C THR A 184 -32.24 5.24 3.11
N THR A 185 -31.47 5.13 2.04
CA THR A 185 -31.75 5.52 0.65
C THR A 185 -31.00 4.60 -0.30
N ARG A 186 -31.44 4.52 -1.57
CA ARG A 186 -30.77 3.75 -2.64
C ARG A 186 -30.77 4.54 -3.94
N GLY A 187 -29.75 4.32 -4.77
CA GLY A 187 -29.58 5.00 -6.04
C GLY A 187 -29.10 6.45 -5.94
N CYS A 188 -28.75 7.04 -7.07
CA CYS A 188 -28.34 8.44 -7.18
C CYS A 188 -28.71 8.99 -8.56
N GLY A 189 -29.17 10.25 -8.62
CA GLY A 189 -29.57 10.89 -9.89
C GLY A 189 -28.52 11.83 -10.49
N MET A 190 -27.31 11.87 -9.94
CA MET A 190 -26.29 12.83 -10.39
C MET A 190 -25.58 12.43 -11.69
N ASN A 191 -25.73 11.16 -12.11
CA ASN A 191 -25.23 10.63 -13.38
C ASN A 191 -23.74 10.93 -13.66
N CYS A 192 -22.90 10.97 -12.62
CA CYS A 192 -21.46 11.19 -12.76
C CYS A 192 -20.83 10.09 -13.65
N GLY A 193 -20.04 10.49 -14.65
CA GLY A 193 -19.47 9.60 -15.66
C GLY A 193 -18.57 8.50 -15.09
N PHE A 194 -17.90 8.76 -13.97
CA PHE A 194 -17.04 7.79 -13.28
C PHE A 194 -17.80 6.81 -12.37
N CYS A 195 -19.10 7.03 -12.12
CA CYS A 195 -19.83 6.36 -11.05
C CYS A 195 -20.68 5.18 -11.56
N ALA A 196 -20.55 4.02 -10.90
CA ALA A 196 -21.31 2.82 -11.24
C ALA A 196 -22.79 2.85 -10.79
N VAL A 197 -23.17 3.80 -9.91
CA VAL A 197 -24.48 3.78 -9.25
C VAL A 197 -25.65 3.81 -10.23
N LYS A 198 -25.56 4.57 -11.34
CA LYS A 198 -26.63 4.61 -12.36
C LYS A 198 -26.91 3.24 -12.99
N THR A 199 -25.91 2.36 -13.01
CA THR A 199 -26.01 1.00 -13.56
C THR A 199 -26.47 0.02 -12.48
N LEU A 200 -25.91 0.13 -11.28
CA LEU A 200 -26.20 -0.77 -10.16
C LEU A 200 -27.58 -0.51 -9.55
N GLU A 201 -27.96 0.75 -9.41
CA GLU A 201 -29.12 1.25 -8.68
C GLU A 201 -29.75 2.45 -9.42
N PRO A 202 -30.37 2.22 -10.60
CA PRO A 202 -30.88 3.28 -11.46
C PRO A 202 -32.04 4.07 -10.83
N GLU A 203 -32.83 3.43 -9.98
CA GLU A 203 -33.99 4.04 -9.33
C GLU A 203 -33.63 4.64 -7.97
N TYR A 204 -34.01 5.90 -7.77
CA TYR A 204 -33.78 6.57 -6.50
C TYR A 204 -34.89 6.27 -5.48
N LYS A 205 -34.54 5.63 -4.37
CA LYS A 205 -35.43 5.44 -3.22
C LYS A 205 -35.08 6.47 -2.15
N SER A 206 -36.03 7.37 -1.88
CA SER A 206 -35.85 8.52 -0.97
C SER A 206 -35.85 8.13 0.51
N PHE A 207 -36.46 7.01 0.88
CA PHE A 207 -36.54 6.58 2.27
C PHE A 207 -36.68 5.07 2.38
N ILE A 208 -35.87 4.47 3.26
CA ILE A 208 -35.92 3.08 3.69
C ILE A 208 -35.78 3.11 5.22
N SER A 209 -36.78 2.61 5.93
CA SER A 209 -36.68 2.47 7.38
C SER A 209 -35.74 1.32 7.73
N ILE A 210 -34.86 1.55 8.70
CA ILE A 210 -33.86 0.60 9.18
C ILE A 210 -34.19 0.07 10.59
N LYS A 211 -35.29 0.55 11.20
CA LYS A 211 -35.70 0.19 12.57
C LYS A 211 -35.91 -1.31 12.76
N ASP A 212 -36.70 -1.94 11.89
CA ASP A 212 -36.97 -3.38 11.97
C ASP A 212 -35.71 -4.21 11.71
N GLN A 213 -34.86 -3.76 10.78
CA GLN A 213 -33.58 -4.40 10.49
C GLN A 213 -32.69 -4.40 11.74
N ILE A 214 -32.52 -3.24 12.38
CA ILE A 214 -31.67 -3.11 13.58
C ILE A 214 -32.24 -3.90 14.76
N ASN A 215 -33.55 -3.89 14.95
CA ASN A 215 -34.21 -4.69 16.00
C ASN A 215 -33.96 -6.19 15.81
N LYS A 216 -34.09 -6.70 14.58
CA LYS A 216 -33.77 -8.10 14.26
C LYS A 216 -32.29 -8.42 14.45
N VAL A 217 -31.38 -7.53 14.05
CA VAL A 217 -29.94 -7.71 14.29
C VAL A 217 -29.66 -7.80 15.79
N ASN A 218 -30.26 -6.93 16.60
CA ASN A 218 -30.12 -6.98 18.06
C ASN A 218 -30.60 -8.31 18.63
N GLU A 219 -31.76 -8.78 18.19
CA GLU A 219 -32.35 -10.02 18.66
C GLU A 219 -31.48 -11.24 18.34
N LEU A 220 -31.04 -11.37 17.09
CA LEU A 220 -30.35 -12.55 16.58
C LEU A 220 -28.85 -12.53 16.86
N TYR A 221 -28.19 -11.40 16.61
CA TYR A 221 -26.72 -11.30 16.56
C TYR A 221 -26.13 -10.41 17.66
N GLY A 222 -26.99 -9.68 18.37
CA GLY A 222 -26.59 -8.77 19.44
C GLY A 222 -26.35 -7.34 18.96
N GLN A 223 -26.28 -6.42 19.92
CA GLN A 223 -26.11 -5.01 19.64
C GLN A 223 -24.74 -4.73 19.01
N LYS A 224 -24.70 -3.84 18.02
CA LYS A 224 -23.48 -3.35 17.39
C LYS A 224 -23.16 -1.93 17.87
N LYS A 225 -21.88 -1.57 17.88
CA LYS A 225 -21.43 -0.27 18.36
C LYS A 225 -21.81 0.87 17.43
N ASP A 226 -21.46 0.78 16.15
CA ASP A 226 -21.58 1.86 15.17
C ASP A 226 -22.69 1.63 14.13
N LEU A 227 -23.04 2.66 13.38
CA LEU A 227 -23.98 2.62 12.25
C LEU A 227 -23.26 3.04 10.97
N LEU A 228 -23.06 2.09 10.05
CA LEU A 228 -22.47 2.31 8.73
C LEU A 228 -23.57 2.29 7.66
N LEU A 229 -23.81 3.43 7.05
CA LEU A 229 -24.85 3.64 6.05
C LEU A 229 -24.23 3.65 4.66
N MET A 230 -24.67 2.73 3.81
CA MET A 230 -24.12 2.47 2.48
C MET A 230 -24.88 3.22 1.37
N ASP A 231 -25.75 4.16 1.76
CA ASP A 231 -26.49 5.08 0.92
C ASP A 231 -25.63 5.73 -0.17
N ASN A 232 -26.05 5.68 -1.44
CA ASN A 232 -25.30 6.32 -2.52
C ASN A 232 -25.36 7.85 -2.46
N ASN A 233 -26.49 8.42 -2.02
CA ASN A 233 -26.65 9.87 -1.84
C ASN A 233 -27.82 10.19 -0.90
N VAL A 234 -27.58 10.14 0.41
CA VAL A 234 -28.61 10.42 1.42
C VAL A 234 -29.15 11.85 1.33
N LEU A 235 -28.31 12.82 0.96
CA LEU A 235 -28.71 14.24 0.91
C LEU A 235 -29.67 14.56 -0.23
N LYS A 236 -29.85 13.65 -1.20
CA LYS A 236 -30.87 13.79 -2.24
C LYS A 236 -32.29 13.53 -1.69
N SER A 237 -32.41 12.90 -0.53
CA SER A 237 -33.70 12.52 0.04
C SER A 237 -34.50 13.76 0.39
N LYS A 238 -35.77 13.77 -0.02
CA LYS A 238 -36.75 14.75 0.46
C LYS A 238 -37.21 14.46 1.90
N ASP A 239 -36.90 13.27 2.40
CA ASP A 239 -37.29 12.73 3.71
C ASP A 239 -36.10 12.71 4.69
N ILE A 240 -35.08 13.55 4.45
CA ILE A 240 -33.84 13.58 5.25
C ILE A 240 -34.11 13.85 6.74
N ASP A 241 -35.09 14.69 7.06
CA ASP A 241 -35.51 14.94 8.44
C ASP A 241 -35.97 13.64 9.12
N LYS A 242 -36.78 12.83 8.40
CA LYS A 242 -37.28 11.54 8.88
C LYS A 242 -36.15 10.53 9.09
N ILE A 243 -35.20 10.46 8.15
CA ILE A 243 -34.01 9.60 8.26
C ILE A 243 -33.23 9.93 9.53
N ILE A 244 -32.97 11.22 9.76
CA ILE A 244 -32.17 11.68 10.90
C ILE A 244 -32.90 11.46 12.22
N CYS A 245 -34.22 11.72 12.27
CA CYS A 245 -35.05 11.38 13.43
C CYS A 245 -34.97 9.88 13.75
N GLU A 246 -35.10 9.00 12.76
CA GLU A 246 -35.03 7.55 12.98
C GLU A 246 -33.65 7.11 13.50
N ILE A 247 -32.55 7.67 12.96
CA ILE A 247 -31.19 7.42 13.46
C ILE A 247 -31.05 7.83 14.94
N ILE A 248 -31.62 8.97 15.32
CA ILE A 248 -31.63 9.45 16.72
C ILE A 248 -32.42 8.50 17.61
N GLU A 249 -33.63 8.09 17.19
CA GLU A 249 -34.48 7.14 17.91
C GLU A 249 -33.79 5.79 18.14
N LEU A 250 -32.92 5.37 17.22
CA LEU A 250 -32.11 4.16 17.30
C LEU A 250 -30.87 4.31 18.21
N GLY A 251 -30.73 5.45 18.89
CA GLY A 251 -29.67 5.71 19.87
C GLY A 251 -28.35 6.15 19.24
N PHE A 252 -28.39 6.83 18.10
CA PHE A 252 -27.21 7.38 17.42
C PHE A 252 -27.24 8.92 17.36
N SER A 253 -27.87 9.56 18.34
CA SER A 253 -27.78 11.01 18.54
C SER A 253 -26.33 11.46 18.73
N LYS A 254 -26.09 12.77 18.61
CA LYS A 254 -24.81 13.37 18.95
C LYS A 254 -24.35 12.89 20.33
N ASP A 255 -23.06 12.59 20.43
CA ASP A 255 -22.40 12.12 21.65
C ASP A 255 -22.82 10.76 22.21
N ALA A 256 -23.69 10.02 21.49
CA ALA A 256 -24.16 8.71 21.90
C ALA A 256 -23.02 7.75 22.29
N THR A 257 -23.29 6.95 23.32
CA THR A 257 -22.36 5.96 23.87
C THR A 257 -22.95 4.56 23.79
N TYR A 258 -22.08 3.57 23.86
CA TYR A 258 -22.38 2.15 23.85
C TYR A 258 -21.55 1.46 24.93
N ILE A 259 -22.19 0.61 25.73
CA ILE A 259 -21.51 -0.20 26.73
C ILE A 259 -21.19 -1.54 26.08
N ASN A 260 -19.90 -1.83 25.93
CA ASN A 260 -19.49 -3.09 25.31
C ASN A 260 -19.89 -4.27 26.23
N PRO A 261 -20.76 -5.19 25.78
CA PRO A 261 -21.34 -6.23 26.64
C PRO A 261 -20.29 -7.26 27.09
N LYS A 262 -19.17 -7.41 26.36
CA LYS A 262 -18.09 -8.33 26.72
C LYS A 262 -17.14 -7.76 27.78
N THR A 263 -16.96 -6.43 27.81
CA THR A 263 -15.92 -5.78 28.63
C THR A 263 -16.45 -4.77 29.65
N GLY A 264 -17.74 -4.41 29.59
CA GLY A 264 -18.36 -3.35 30.39
C GLY A 264 -17.88 -1.93 30.08
N LYS A 265 -16.92 -1.76 29.15
CA LYS A 265 -16.35 -0.45 28.82
C LYS A 265 -17.32 0.41 28.02
N VAL A 266 -17.48 1.66 28.44
CA VAL A 266 -18.22 2.69 27.69
C VAL A 266 -17.39 3.14 26.50
N LYS A 267 -17.98 3.11 25.31
CA LYS A 267 -17.38 3.57 24.04
C LYS A 267 -18.31 4.60 23.39
N LYS A 268 -17.76 5.52 22.60
CA LYS A 268 -18.55 6.40 21.73
C LYS A 268 -19.09 5.62 20.52
N ARG A 269 -20.31 5.92 20.10
CA ARG A 269 -20.92 5.42 18.86
C ARG A 269 -20.66 6.39 17.72
N PHE A 270 -20.62 5.88 16.50
CA PHE A 270 -20.49 6.70 15.30
C PHE A 270 -21.53 6.34 14.24
N VAL A 271 -21.92 7.35 13.46
CA VAL A 271 -22.67 7.21 12.21
C VAL A 271 -21.73 7.59 11.05
N ASP A 272 -21.63 6.74 10.03
CA ASP A 272 -20.83 6.99 8.82
C ASP A 272 -21.66 6.75 7.57
N PHE A 273 -21.93 7.81 6.81
CA PHE A 273 -22.47 7.72 5.45
C PHE A 273 -21.31 7.47 4.47
N ASN A 274 -21.10 6.20 4.12
CA ASN A 274 -19.82 5.74 3.59
C ASN A 274 -19.54 6.19 2.15
N GLN A 275 -20.55 6.33 1.27
CA GLN A 275 -20.34 6.63 -0.16
C GLN A 275 -20.10 8.12 -0.46
N GLY A 276 -20.20 9.00 0.55
CA GLY A 276 -20.01 10.44 0.40
C GLY A 276 -21.31 11.25 0.35
N LEU A 277 -21.23 12.48 0.88
CA LEU A 277 -22.28 13.48 0.94
C LEU A 277 -22.02 14.50 -0.16
N ASP A 278 -23.01 14.74 -1.04
CA ASP A 278 -22.84 15.68 -2.14
C ASP A 278 -22.82 17.14 -1.64
N ALA A 279 -21.72 17.85 -1.87
CA ALA A 279 -21.54 19.24 -1.47
C ALA A 279 -22.63 20.18 -2.03
N PHE A 280 -23.15 19.90 -3.23
CA PHE A 280 -24.21 20.71 -3.86
C PHE A 280 -25.56 20.62 -3.12
N LEU A 281 -25.77 19.55 -2.37
CA LEU A 281 -27.04 19.29 -1.68
C LEU A 281 -27.03 19.72 -0.22
N ILE A 282 -25.90 20.23 0.28
CA ILE A 282 -25.78 20.72 1.66
C ILE A 282 -26.43 22.09 1.77
N THR A 283 -27.52 22.13 2.54
CA THR A 283 -28.20 23.35 2.98
C THR A 283 -28.01 23.54 4.48
N GLU A 284 -28.34 24.70 5.02
CA GLU A 284 -28.18 24.97 6.45
C GLU A 284 -29.04 24.02 7.29
N GLN A 285 -30.27 23.73 6.86
CA GLN A 285 -31.14 22.73 7.49
C GLN A 285 -30.47 21.34 7.51
N LYS A 286 -29.97 20.86 6.37
CA LYS A 286 -29.31 19.54 6.30
C LYS A 286 -28.03 19.49 7.14
N ALA A 287 -27.26 20.57 7.15
CA ALA A 287 -26.07 20.69 8.01
C ALA A 287 -26.43 20.61 9.50
N LYS A 288 -27.53 21.26 9.93
CA LYS A 288 -28.05 21.14 11.30
C LYS A 288 -28.46 19.72 11.63
N LEU A 289 -29.20 19.05 10.75
CA LEU A 289 -29.60 17.65 10.92
C LEU A 289 -28.39 16.71 11.08
N LEU A 290 -27.38 16.85 10.23
CA LEU A 290 -26.14 16.06 10.35
C LEU A 290 -25.44 16.33 11.69
N GLY A 291 -25.48 17.57 12.18
CA GLY A 291 -24.93 17.95 13.49
C GLY A 291 -25.67 17.37 14.71
N MET A 292 -26.87 16.79 14.52
CA MET A 292 -27.68 16.19 15.59
C MET A 292 -27.37 14.70 15.85
N ILE A 293 -26.65 14.03 14.95
CA ILE A 293 -26.26 12.63 15.06
C ILE A 293 -24.78 12.48 15.41
N ALA A 294 -24.36 11.30 15.85
CA ALA A 294 -22.95 10.99 16.11
C ALA A 294 -22.12 10.81 14.82
N ILE A 295 -22.28 11.71 13.83
CA ILE A 295 -21.62 11.58 12.53
C ILE A 295 -20.09 11.69 12.67
N LYS A 296 -19.38 10.65 12.21
CA LYS A 296 -17.91 10.60 12.23
C LYS A 296 -17.36 9.55 11.25
N PRO A 297 -16.72 9.98 10.13
CA PRO A 297 -16.69 11.34 9.60
C PRO A 297 -17.95 11.69 8.78
N ALA A 298 -18.19 12.99 8.59
CA ALA A 298 -19.05 13.48 7.51
C ALA A 298 -18.21 13.59 6.23
N ARG A 299 -18.37 12.64 5.31
CA ARG A 299 -17.58 12.50 4.08
C ARG A 299 -18.13 13.40 2.98
N ILE A 300 -17.83 14.69 2.94
CA ILE A 300 -18.32 15.57 1.88
C ILE A 300 -17.47 15.37 0.62
N ALA A 301 -18.09 14.98 -0.49
CA ALA A 301 -17.38 14.65 -1.74
C ALA A 301 -16.74 15.90 -2.37
N PHE A 302 -15.48 15.77 -2.81
CA PHE A 302 -14.73 16.84 -3.48
C PHE A 302 -13.99 16.32 -4.72
N ASP A 303 -14.71 15.62 -5.59
CA ASP A 303 -14.09 14.83 -6.67
C ASP A 303 -13.38 15.67 -7.75
N HIS A 304 -13.65 16.98 -7.84
CA HIS A 304 -13.07 17.85 -8.88
C HIS A 304 -12.81 19.28 -8.42
N ILE A 305 -11.76 19.93 -8.94
CA ILE A 305 -11.35 21.28 -8.50
C ILE A 305 -12.38 22.36 -8.87
N GLU A 306 -13.12 22.20 -9.97
CA GLU A 306 -14.22 23.09 -10.36
C GLU A 306 -15.34 23.18 -9.30
N ASP A 307 -15.37 22.28 -8.32
CA ASP A 307 -16.35 22.30 -7.21
C ASP A 307 -15.84 23.05 -5.97
N LYS A 308 -14.64 23.67 -6.02
CA LYS A 308 -13.95 24.25 -4.85
C LYS A 308 -14.82 25.19 -4.00
N ASP A 309 -15.59 26.08 -4.61
CA ASP A 309 -16.32 27.13 -3.90
C ASP A 309 -17.57 26.55 -3.24
N VAL A 310 -18.27 25.66 -3.95
CA VAL A 310 -19.41 24.91 -3.43
C VAL A 310 -18.97 24.01 -2.27
N TYR A 311 -17.85 23.31 -2.45
CA TYR A 311 -17.26 22.46 -1.43
C TYR A 311 -16.87 23.24 -0.16
N ALA A 312 -16.12 24.34 -0.31
CA ALA A 312 -15.71 25.19 0.81
C ALA A 312 -16.89 25.73 1.60
N LYS A 313 -17.96 26.14 0.90
CA LYS A 313 -19.22 26.57 1.53
C LYS A 313 -19.89 25.43 2.31
N ALA A 314 -19.98 24.24 1.71
CA ALA A 314 -20.59 23.08 2.34
C ALA A 314 -19.84 22.63 3.60
N ILE A 315 -18.51 22.57 3.53
CA ILE A 315 -17.63 22.27 4.68
C ILE A 315 -17.82 23.27 5.80
N THR A 316 -17.78 24.57 5.48
CA THR A 316 -17.96 25.65 6.44
C THR A 316 -19.35 25.56 7.10
N MET A 317 -20.38 25.29 6.31
CA MET A 317 -21.76 25.17 6.79
C MET A 317 -21.93 23.95 7.71
N ALA A 318 -21.39 22.78 7.35
CA ALA A 318 -21.40 21.60 8.21
C ALA A 318 -20.66 21.86 9.53
N ALA A 319 -19.46 22.44 9.46
CA ALA A 319 -18.65 22.78 10.62
C ALA A 319 -19.35 23.76 11.58
N THR A 320 -19.91 24.84 11.04
CA THR A 320 -20.62 25.85 11.86
C THR A 320 -21.89 25.31 12.49
N ASN A 321 -22.52 24.28 11.90
CA ASN A 321 -23.70 23.60 12.44
C ASN A 321 -23.37 22.34 13.26
N GLY A 322 -22.16 22.26 13.82
CA GLY A 322 -21.83 21.31 14.88
C GLY A 322 -21.24 19.97 14.43
N VAL A 323 -20.95 19.80 13.13
CA VAL A 323 -20.18 18.66 12.61
C VAL A 323 -18.70 18.91 12.84
N ARG A 324 -18.03 18.07 13.64
CA ARG A 324 -16.62 18.29 14.05
C ARG A 324 -15.60 17.43 13.33
N TYR A 325 -16.03 16.32 12.73
CA TYR A 325 -15.17 15.40 12.00
C TYR A 325 -15.63 15.33 10.55
N LEU A 326 -14.91 16.01 9.67
CA LEU A 326 -15.19 16.08 8.25
C LEU A 326 -14.11 15.32 7.50
N SER A 327 -14.48 14.74 6.37
CA SER A 327 -13.53 14.21 5.43
C SER A 327 -14.03 14.36 4.00
N ASN A 328 -13.19 14.01 3.05
CA ASN A 328 -13.55 13.98 1.65
C ASN A 328 -12.90 12.78 0.96
N TYR A 329 -13.59 12.26 -0.05
CA TYR A 329 -12.94 11.53 -1.12
C TYR A 329 -12.47 12.54 -2.17
N LEU A 330 -11.23 12.36 -2.60
CA LEU A 330 -10.59 13.20 -3.61
C LEU A 330 -10.15 12.32 -4.77
N LEU A 331 -10.99 12.27 -5.80
CA LEU A 331 -10.67 11.55 -7.01
C LEU A 331 -9.55 12.27 -7.78
N TYR A 332 -8.45 11.59 -8.10
CA TYR A 332 -7.42 12.12 -9.00
C TYR A 332 -7.19 11.18 -10.18
N ASN A 333 -6.47 11.60 -11.22
CA ASN A 333 -6.17 10.77 -12.41
C ASN A 333 -7.40 10.47 -13.28
N ALA A 334 -8.47 11.27 -13.18
CA ALA A 334 -9.68 11.13 -13.99
C ALA A 334 -9.56 11.90 -15.32
N GLU A 335 -10.17 11.36 -16.38
CA GLU A 335 -10.39 12.11 -17.63
C GLU A 335 -11.52 13.13 -17.48
N SER A 336 -11.70 13.98 -18.48
CA SER A 336 -12.90 14.81 -18.56
C SER A 336 -14.15 13.94 -18.54
N PHE A 337 -15.12 14.30 -17.71
CA PHE A 337 -16.39 13.59 -17.60
C PHE A 337 -17.54 14.56 -17.36
N SER A 338 -18.77 14.08 -17.60
CA SER A 338 -19.99 14.79 -17.23
C SER A 338 -20.54 14.28 -15.90
N GLY A 339 -21.10 15.17 -15.08
CA GLY A 339 -21.72 14.81 -13.81
C GLY A 339 -22.40 16.01 -13.18
N LYS A 340 -23.42 15.77 -12.36
CA LYS A 340 -24.14 16.85 -11.65
C LYS A 340 -24.65 17.97 -12.59
N GLY A 341 -25.02 17.60 -13.82
CA GLY A 341 -25.51 18.53 -14.83
C GLY A 341 -24.44 19.44 -15.46
N LYS A 342 -23.14 19.17 -15.29
CA LYS A 342 -22.06 19.94 -15.91
C LYS A 342 -20.93 19.06 -16.44
N GLN A 343 -20.01 19.66 -17.19
CA GLN A 343 -18.79 19.04 -17.69
C GLN A 343 -17.60 19.42 -16.81
N TYR A 344 -16.74 18.45 -16.55
CA TYR A 344 -15.50 18.60 -15.80
C TYR A 344 -14.30 18.35 -16.73
N LYS A 345 -13.22 19.13 -16.58
CA LYS A 345 -11.98 18.89 -17.33
C LYS A 345 -11.28 17.60 -16.87
N ALA A 346 -10.25 17.16 -17.58
CA ALA A 346 -9.39 16.09 -17.07
C ALA A 346 -8.59 16.60 -15.85
N ASP A 347 -8.50 15.79 -14.81
CA ASP A 347 -7.83 16.12 -13.56
C ASP A 347 -6.32 16.15 -13.75
N ALA A 348 -5.66 17.24 -13.35
CA ALA A 348 -4.21 17.38 -13.39
C ALA A 348 -3.58 17.23 -11.98
N PRO A 349 -2.28 16.91 -11.86
CA PRO A 349 -1.61 16.83 -10.56
C PRO A 349 -1.79 18.09 -9.68
N GLU A 350 -1.76 19.27 -10.28
CA GLU A 350 -1.98 20.55 -9.62
C GLU A 350 -3.40 20.64 -9.03
N ASP A 351 -4.40 20.04 -9.69
CA ASP A 351 -5.77 20.00 -9.19
C ASP A 351 -5.87 19.14 -7.93
N LEU A 352 -5.14 18.01 -7.84
CA LEU A 352 -5.03 17.23 -6.60
C LEU A 352 -4.39 18.07 -5.47
N TYR A 353 -3.27 18.74 -5.76
CA TYR A 353 -2.59 19.59 -4.79
C TYR A 353 -3.52 20.68 -4.23
N ASN A 354 -4.16 21.43 -5.12
CA ASN A 354 -5.02 22.55 -4.75
C ASN A 354 -6.21 22.11 -3.89
N ARG A 355 -6.78 20.93 -4.17
CA ARG A 355 -7.87 20.38 -3.36
C ARG A 355 -7.40 19.91 -1.97
N LEU A 356 -6.21 19.34 -1.87
CA LEU A 356 -5.60 18.98 -0.59
C LEU A 356 -5.28 20.22 0.24
N ARG A 357 -4.65 21.22 -0.38
CA ARG A 357 -4.31 22.51 0.24
C ARG A 357 -5.55 23.23 0.77
N LEU A 358 -6.61 23.29 -0.03
CA LEU A 358 -7.88 23.91 0.38
C LEU A 358 -8.42 23.31 1.68
N ASN A 359 -8.34 22.00 1.88
CA ASN A 359 -8.80 21.34 3.10
C ASN A 359 -7.99 21.72 4.33
N VAL A 360 -6.67 21.81 4.18
CA VAL A 360 -5.75 22.25 5.24
C VAL A 360 -6.09 23.70 5.63
N ASP A 361 -6.23 24.58 4.65
CA ASP A 361 -6.51 25.99 4.87
C ASP A 361 -7.90 26.20 5.48
N LEU A 362 -8.91 25.44 5.04
CA LEU A 362 -10.25 25.44 5.63
C LEU A 362 -10.23 25.01 7.10
N GLN A 363 -9.51 23.92 7.43
CA GLN A 363 -9.40 23.46 8.81
C GLN A 363 -8.78 24.52 9.72
N GLU A 364 -7.65 25.11 9.31
CA GLU A 364 -6.96 26.16 10.06
C GLU A 364 -7.85 27.41 10.21
N GLY A 365 -8.49 27.83 9.12
CA GLY A 365 -9.39 28.98 9.12
C GLY A 365 -10.61 28.78 10.02
N LEU A 366 -11.22 27.59 10.02
CA LEU A 366 -12.35 27.25 10.88
C LEU A 366 -11.95 27.19 12.35
N ASN A 367 -10.81 26.57 12.66
CA ASN A 367 -10.33 26.44 14.04
C ASN A 367 -9.89 27.77 14.67
N LYS A 368 -9.62 28.80 13.87
CA LYS A 368 -9.42 30.18 14.36
C LYS A 368 -10.73 30.91 14.69
N LYS A 369 -11.85 30.49 14.09
CA LYS A 369 -13.16 31.15 14.20
C LYS A 369 -14.11 30.46 15.18
N ILE A 370 -14.04 29.13 15.27
CA ILE A 370 -14.94 28.34 16.11
C ILE A 370 -14.39 28.30 17.53
N ASN A 371 -15.18 28.82 18.47
CA ASN A 371 -14.93 28.64 19.90
C ASN A 371 -15.40 27.25 20.33
N GLY A 372 -14.57 26.50 21.06
CA GLY A 372 -14.89 25.17 21.58
C GLY A 372 -14.10 24.04 20.92
N GLU A 373 -14.77 22.92 20.63
CA GLU A 373 -14.12 21.75 20.04
C GLU A 373 -13.61 22.04 18.62
N LYS A 374 -12.34 21.68 18.39
CA LYS A 374 -11.70 21.83 17.08
C LYS A 374 -12.36 20.96 16.02
N VAL A 375 -12.48 21.52 14.83
CA VAL A 375 -12.85 20.81 13.61
C VAL A 375 -11.62 20.08 13.07
N SER A 376 -11.83 18.80 12.72
CA SER A 376 -10.86 17.97 12.01
C SER A 376 -11.36 17.73 10.60
N ILE A 377 -10.51 18.01 9.62
CA ILE A 377 -10.73 17.76 8.20
C ILE A 377 -9.55 16.92 7.70
N PHE A 378 -9.87 15.76 7.10
CA PHE A 378 -8.87 14.89 6.51
C PHE A 378 -9.30 14.42 5.13
N SER A 379 -8.32 14.26 4.27
CA SER A 379 -8.55 14.03 2.85
C SER A 379 -8.12 12.62 2.44
N PHE A 380 -8.95 11.93 1.64
CA PHE A 380 -8.64 10.63 1.07
C PHE A 380 -8.44 10.71 -0.44
N PRO A 381 -7.21 10.92 -0.93
CA PRO A 381 -6.92 10.81 -2.35
C PRO A 381 -7.19 9.39 -2.86
N MET A 382 -8.03 9.28 -3.87
CA MET A 382 -8.39 8.05 -4.54
C MET A 382 -8.01 8.15 -6.00
N ARG A 383 -7.14 7.25 -6.47
CA ARG A 383 -6.83 7.15 -7.90
C ARG A 383 -8.08 6.68 -8.63
N TYR A 384 -8.50 7.43 -9.64
CA TYR A 384 -9.53 7.00 -10.56
C TYR A 384 -9.05 5.79 -11.35
N ILE A 385 -9.94 4.79 -11.40
CA ILE A 385 -9.82 3.57 -12.17
C ILE A 385 -11.15 3.43 -12.92
N PRO A 386 -11.15 3.28 -14.26
CA PRO A 386 -12.33 3.02 -15.05
C PRO A 386 -13.10 1.81 -14.55
N LEU A 387 -14.42 1.83 -14.75
CA LEU A 387 -15.33 0.80 -14.26
C LEU A 387 -15.15 -0.57 -14.94
N ASP A 388 -14.39 -0.63 -16.03
CA ASP A 388 -14.09 -1.81 -16.83
C ASP A 388 -12.60 -2.22 -16.77
N ASP A 389 -11.77 -1.55 -15.95
CA ASP A 389 -10.35 -1.90 -15.82
C ASP A 389 -10.17 -3.14 -14.93
N GLU A 390 -9.52 -4.17 -15.48
CA GLU A 390 -9.26 -5.47 -14.83
C GLU A 390 -7.94 -5.54 -14.06
N HIS A 391 -7.07 -4.52 -14.15
CA HIS A 391 -5.67 -4.59 -13.68
C HIS A 391 -5.21 -3.38 -12.86
N ARG A 392 -6.10 -2.41 -12.61
CA ARG A 392 -5.83 -1.16 -11.88
C ARG A 392 -4.69 -0.34 -12.52
N GLY A 393 -4.53 -0.48 -13.83
CA GLY A 393 -3.39 0.04 -14.60
C GLY A 393 -3.58 1.47 -15.10
N TYR A 394 -4.81 1.98 -15.09
CA TYR A 394 -5.22 3.22 -15.74
C TYR A 394 -4.41 4.48 -15.45
N VAL A 395 -3.97 5.17 -16.50
CA VAL A 395 -3.28 6.47 -16.41
C VAL A 395 -4.08 7.48 -17.24
N GLY A 396 -4.58 8.54 -16.59
CA GLY A 396 -5.31 9.61 -17.27
C GLY A 396 -4.40 10.53 -18.09
N SER A 397 -4.98 11.27 -19.02
CA SER A 397 -4.29 12.08 -20.05
C SER A 397 -3.37 13.18 -19.53
N LYS A 398 -3.59 13.64 -18.29
CA LYS A 398 -2.75 14.64 -17.60
C LYS A 398 -1.76 14.01 -16.62
N TRP A 399 -1.77 12.69 -16.51
CA TRP A 399 -0.94 11.94 -15.59
C TRP A 399 0.03 11.04 -16.34
N ASN A 400 1.05 10.57 -15.62
CA ASN A 400 1.96 9.55 -16.09
C ASN A 400 2.26 8.56 -14.94
N LYS A 401 2.89 7.42 -15.25
CA LYS A 401 3.17 6.39 -14.23
C LYS A 401 4.08 6.92 -13.12
N LYS A 402 4.99 7.86 -13.43
CA LYS A 402 5.90 8.46 -12.44
C LYS A 402 5.12 9.30 -11.41
N PHE A 403 4.22 10.17 -11.87
CA PHE A 403 3.38 11.00 -10.99
C PHE A 403 2.50 10.12 -10.09
N LEU A 404 1.87 9.11 -10.66
CA LEU A 404 1.01 8.19 -9.89
C LEU A 404 1.80 7.41 -8.84
N ARG A 405 3.01 6.94 -9.20
CA ARG A 405 3.90 6.26 -8.27
C ARG A 405 4.40 7.19 -7.16
N ALA A 406 4.72 8.43 -7.49
CA ALA A 406 5.14 9.43 -6.52
C ALA A 406 4.03 9.74 -5.49
N VAL A 407 2.81 10.04 -5.96
CA VAL A 407 1.66 10.26 -5.07
C VAL A 407 1.39 9.03 -4.20
N GLN A 408 1.48 7.82 -4.76
CA GLN A 408 1.37 6.59 -3.97
C GLN A 408 2.42 6.55 -2.85
N SER A 409 3.68 6.86 -3.15
CA SER A 409 4.77 6.91 -2.17
C SER A 409 4.54 7.93 -1.06
N ILE A 410 3.97 9.10 -1.39
CA ILE A 410 3.57 10.14 -0.41
C ILE A 410 2.48 9.62 0.54
N LEU A 411 1.53 8.83 0.03
CA LEU A 411 0.36 8.39 0.78
C LEU A 411 0.61 7.15 1.65
N ILE A 412 1.62 6.32 1.35
CA ILE A 412 1.93 5.10 2.12
C ILE A 412 2.08 5.37 3.64
N PRO A 413 2.84 6.38 4.10
CA PRO A 413 2.99 6.68 5.53
C PRO A 413 1.69 7.03 6.25
N THR A 414 0.65 7.49 5.52
CA THR A 414 -0.65 7.81 6.12
C THR A 414 -1.41 6.56 6.57
N GLN A 415 -1.02 5.36 6.10
CA GLN A 415 -1.72 4.09 6.37
C GLN A 415 -3.23 4.14 6.09
N GLY A 416 -3.65 4.97 5.12
CA GLY A 416 -5.06 5.16 4.81
C GLY A 416 -5.84 5.92 5.89
N LYS A 417 -5.17 6.72 6.74
CA LYS A 417 -5.81 7.68 7.67
C LYS A 417 -6.15 9.01 6.99
N GLY A 418 -5.67 9.21 5.76
CA GLY A 418 -5.84 10.43 4.99
C GLY A 418 -4.78 11.49 5.28
N VAL A 419 -4.79 12.55 4.49
CA VAL A 419 -3.92 13.72 4.65
C VAL A 419 -4.61 14.70 5.60
N SER A 420 -3.93 15.08 6.69
CA SER A 420 -4.45 16.01 7.68
C SER A 420 -3.34 16.90 8.24
N GLY A 421 -3.67 18.16 8.53
CA GLY A 421 -2.76 19.09 9.21
C GLY A 421 -1.71 19.71 8.28
N LYS A 422 -1.44 21.00 8.54
CA LYS A 422 -0.60 21.84 7.69
C LYS A 422 0.86 21.37 7.61
N SER A 423 1.47 21.08 8.76
CA SER A 423 2.88 20.67 8.83
C SER A 423 3.18 19.36 8.10
N PHE A 424 2.27 18.39 8.16
CA PHE A 424 2.40 17.15 7.39
C PHE A 424 2.21 17.43 5.90
N PHE A 425 1.18 18.19 5.52
CA PHE A 425 0.89 18.52 4.14
C PHE A 425 2.08 19.22 3.45
N GLU A 426 2.62 20.28 4.04
CA GLU A 426 3.73 21.05 3.45
C GLU A 426 5.01 20.19 3.35
N ALA A 427 5.31 19.36 4.35
CA ALA A 427 6.47 18.46 4.27
C ALA A 427 6.34 17.40 3.16
N ALA A 428 5.13 16.87 2.98
CA ALA A 428 4.85 15.75 2.08
C ALA A 428 4.56 16.17 0.64
N PHE A 429 3.83 17.27 0.44
CA PHE A 429 3.37 17.76 -0.84
C PHE A 429 4.04 19.07 -1.28
N GLY A 430 4.71 19.81 -0.40
CA GLY A 430 5.27 21.14 -0.70
C GLY A 430 4.34 22.31 -0.31
N GLU A 431 4.93 23.49 -0.13
CA GLU A 431 4.22 24.72 0.25
C GLU A 431 3.51 25.39 -0.94
N THR A 432 3.97 25.10 -2.16
CA THR A 432 3.46 25.63 -3.43
C THR A 432 3.16 24.52 -4.43
N VAL A 433 2.42 24.85 -5.49
CA VAL A 433 2.15 23.91 -6.60
C VAL A 433 3.47 23.54 -7.29
N GLU A 434 4.38 24.50 -7.46
CA GLU A 434 5.67 24.32 -8.09
C GLU A 434 6.53 23.32 -7.31
N GLU A 435 6.59 23.46 -5.98
CA GLU A 435 7.27 22.50 -5.11
C GLU A 435 6.64 21.10 -5.15
N PHE A 436 5.31 21.03 -5.25
CA PHE A 436 4.61 19.75 -5.42
C PHE A 436 4.99 19.07 -6.73
N MET A 437 4.97 19.81 -7.83
CA MET A 437 5.33 19.31 -9.14
C MET A 437 6.77 18.81 -9.17
N GLN A 438 7.70 19.55 -8.56
CA GLN A 438 9.08 19.08 -8.38
C GLN A 438 9.15 17.84 -7.49
N THR A 439 8.40 17.80 -6.39
CA THR A 439 8.39 16.65 -5.47
C THR A 439 7.96 15.36 -6.16
N ILE A 440 6.90 15.38 -6.98
CA ILE A 440 6.41 14.17 -7.65
C ILE A 440 7.32 13.71 -8.82
N LEU A 441 8.22 14.58 -9.27
CA LEU A 441 9.26 14.25 -10.23
C LEU A 441 10.45 13.53 -9.60
N MET A 442 10.75 13.77 -8.32
CA MET A 442 11.89 13.15 -7.63
C MET A 442 11.77 11.61 -7.55
N PRO A 443 12.89 10.88 -7.40
CA PRO A 443 12.88 9.45 -7.09
C PRO A 443 12.05 9.13 -5.84
N GLU A 444 11.39 7.98 -5.81
CA GLU A 444 10.50 7.61 -4.69
C GLU A 444 11.22 7.57 -3.34
N SER A 445 12.49 7.12 -3.33
CA SER A 445 13.32 7.11 -2.12
C SER A 445 13.56 8.51 -1.55
N TYR A 446 13.55 9.55 -2.40
CA TYR A 446 13.77 10.93 -2.00
C TYR A 446 12.48 11.52 -1.41
N ILE A 447 11.33 11.12 -1.96
CA ILE A 447 10.00 11.51 -1.50
C ILE A 447 9.72 10.95 -0.11
N VAL A 448 9.90 9.63 0.10
CA VAL A 448 9.57 8.98 1.39
C VAL A 448 10.49 9.41 2.54
N SER A 449 11.66 9.99 2.23
CA SER A 449 12.66 10.45 3.20
C SER A 449 12.57 11.95 3.52
N ARG A 450 11.47 12.64 3.14
CA ARG A 450 11.24 14.07 3.44
C ARG A 450 10.71 14.33 4.86
N GLY A 451 10.25 13.30 5.56
CA GLY A 451 9.72 13.45 6.93
C GLY A 451 10.83 13.71 7.94
N ASP A 452 10.78 14.86 8.62
CA ASP A 452 11.73 15.24 9.68
C ASP A 452 11.65 14.27 10.88
N PRO A 453 12.70 13.46 11.12
CA PRO A 453 12.72 12.45 12.18
C PRO A 453 12.67 13.04 13.59
N SER A 454 13.08 14.30 13.79
CA SER A 454 13.09 14.94 15.12
C SER A 454 11.70 15.07 15.73
N LYS A 455 10.65 14.99 14.90
CA LYS A 455 9.25 15.06 15.31
C LYS A 455 8.66 13.71 15.72
N ILE A 456 9.42 12.62 15.58
CA ILE A 456 8.98 11.27 15.98
C ILE A 456 9.00 11.16 17.51
N LYS A 457 7.86 10.76 18.09
CA LYS A 457 7.74 10.50 19.52
C LYS A 457 7.96 9.01 19.81
N ASN A 458 8.43 8.69 21.02
CA ASN A 458 8.58 7.30 21.53
C ASN A 458 9.55 6.43 20.72
N ILE A 459 10.73 6.97 20.40
CA ILE A 459 11.82 6.28 19.70
C ILE A 459 13.09 6.30 20.56
N SER A 460 13.92 5.26 20.49
CA SER A 460 15.19 5.21 21.21
C SER A 460 16.20 6.22 20.65
N GLY A 461 17.18 6.66 21.47
CA GLY A 461 18.19 7.63 21.05
C GLY A 461 19.00 7.18 19.83
N ASN A 462 19.51 5.94 19.85
CA ASN A 462 20.30 5.38 18.75
C ASN A 462 19.48 5.25 17.46
N GLU A 463 18.21 4.84 17.55
CA GLU A 463 17.34 4.71 16.38
C GLU A 463 16.96 6.09 15.81
N LEU A 464 16.77 7.09 16.67
CA LEU A 464 16.54 8.47 16.24
C LEU A 464 17.76 9.05 15.52
N GLU A 465 18.96 8.84 16.06
CA GLU A 465 20.21 9.28 15.44
C GLU A 465 20.39 8.66 14.05
N LEU A 466 20.15 7.36 13.91
CA LEU A 466 20.20 6.68 12.61
C LEU A 466 19.21 7.29 11.59
N LYS A 467 17.98 7.60 12.02
CA LYS A 467 16.98 8.24 11.16
C LYS A 467 17.38 9.66 10.79
N ILE A 468 17.97 10.43 11.71
CA ILE A 468 18.47 11.79 11.45
C ILE A 468 19.61 11.74 10.42
N ASN A 469 20.56 10.83 10.58
CA ASN A 469 21.66 10.66 9.63
C ASN A 469 21.15 10.30 8.24
N THR A 470 20.20 9.37 8.16
CA THR A 470 19.52 9.00 6.91
C THR A 470 18.81 10.21 6.29
N TYR A 471 18.04 10.95 7.08
CA TYR A 471 17.33 12.15 6.62
C TYR A 471 18.29 13.21 6.06
N ASN A 472 19.41 13.46 6.73
CA ASN A 472 20.43 14.41 6.31
C ASN A 472 21.12 13.98 5.01
N GLU A 473 21.42 12.68 4.86
CA GLU A 473 21.97 12.12 3.62
C GLU A 473 21.01 12.33 2.45
N PHE A 474 19.74 11.95 2.62
CA PHE A 474 18.72 12.17 1.59
C PHE A 474 18.46 13.65 1.32
N ASN A 475 18.64 14.53 2.31
CA ASN A 475 18.55 15.97 2.08
C ASN A 475 19.59 16.45 1.08
N LYS A 476 20.84 16.01 1.22
CA LYS A 476 21.90 16.32 0.25
C LYS A 476 21.60 15.74 -1.13
N LYS A 477 21.06 14.51 -1.19
CA LYS A 477 20.64 13.86 -2.45
C LYS A 477 19.54 14.67 -3.16
N ARG A 478 18.56 15.21 -2.41
CA ARG A 478 17.51 16.10 -2.94
C ARG A 478 18.08 17.43 -3.42
N THR A 479 18.94 18.08 -2.64
CA THR A 479 19.56 19.36 -3.04
C THR A 479 20.38 19.22 -4.34
N ALA A 480 21.13 18.14 -4.50
CA ALA A 480 21.86 17.86 -5.74
C ALA A 480 20.91 17.67 -6.94
N TRP A 481 19.82 16.93 -6.75
CA TRP A 481 18.78 16.74 -7.76
C TRP A 481 18.11 18.08 -8.14
N GLU A 482 17.75 18.90 -7.15
CA GLU A 482 17.13 20.22 -7.36
C GLU A 482 18.05 21.17 -8.12
N ALA A 483 19.34 21.21 -7.77
CA ALA A 483 20.33 22.02 -8.47
C ALA A 483 20.44 21.62 -9.95
N LEU A 484 20.49 20.31 -10.26
CA LEU A 484 20.51 19.82 -11.63
C LEU A 484 19.21 20.13 -12.38
N TYR A 485 18.05 19.88 -11.77
CA TYR A 485 16.74 20.14 -12.38
C TYR A 485 16.52 21.62 -12.67
N ASN A 486 16.96 22.51 -11.77
CA ASN A 486 16.86 23.95 -11.96
C ASN A 486 17.88 24.50 -12.98
N SER A 487 18.95 23.76 -13.26
CA SER A 487 19.98 24.16 -14.23
C SER A 487 19.63 23.87 -15.70
N ILE A 488 18.58 23.08 -15.96
CA ILE A 488 18.13 22.75 -17.32
C ILE A 488 16.98 23.66 -17.75
N ASP A 489 16.93 24.02 -19.04
CA ASP A 489 15.86 24.84 -19.60
C ASP A 489 14.53 24.08 -19.71
N GLU A 490 13.43 24.81 -19.91
CA GLU A 490 12.07 24.23 -19.92
C GLU A 490 11.89 23.14 -21.00
N LYS A 491 12.45 23.31 -22.20
CA LYS A 491 12.33 22.30 -23.26
C LYS A 491 13.01 20.99 -22.87
N ARG A 492 14.13 21.08 -22.16
CA ARG A 492 14.85 19.93 -21.59
C ARG A 492 14.11 19.30 -20.42
N LYS A 493 13.50 20.11 -19.55
CA LYS A 493 12.62 19.59 -18.48
C LYS A 493 11.47 18.79 -19.06
N ASP A 494 10.77 19.31 -20.07
CA ASP A 494 9.66 18.60 -20.73
C ASP A 494 10.13 17.24 -21.27
N LYS A 495 11.28 17.22 -21.95
CA LYS A 495 11.84 15.97 -22.47
C LYS A 495 12.21 15.01 -21.35
N PHE A 496 12.80 15.50 -20.26
CA PHE A 496 13.15 14.69 -19.11
C PHE A 496 11.91 14.08 -18.46
N ILE A 497 10.85 14.87 -18.26
CA ILE A 497 9.55 14.42 -17.72
C ILE A 497 8.93 13.34 -18.61
N GLU A 498 8.96 13.51 -19.93
CA GLU A 498 8.49 12.52 -20.89
C GLU A 498 9.22 11.18 -20.72
N VAL A 499 10.56 11.21 -20.59
CA VAL A 499 11.41 10.03 -20.44
C VAL A 499 11.12 9.30 -19.12
N ILE A 500 11.10 10.01 -17.99
CA ILE A 500 10.85 9.37 -16.69
C ILE A 500 9.38 9.01 -16.48
N GLY A 501 8.44 9.60 -17.24
CA GLY A 501 7.00 9.44 -17.08
C GLY A 501 6.50 8.00 -17.19
N LYS A 502 7.25 7.12 -17.87
CA LYS A 502 6.98 5.67 -17.93
C LYS A 502 7.24 4.93 -16.62
N ASN A 503 7.90 5.59 -15.66
CA ASN A 503 8.39 5.03 -14.40
C ASN A 503 9.25 3.77 -14.61
N LYS A 504 10.10 3.81 -15.63
CA LYS A 504 11.01 2.73 -16.02
C LYS A 504 12.37 3.35 -16.30
N PHE A 505 13.36 3.00 -15.47
CA PHE A 505 14.68 3.62 -15.49
C PHE A 505 15.71 2.63 -16.02
N ASP A 506 15.78 2.52 -17.35
CA ASP A 506 16.70 1.62 -18.05
C ASP A 506 17.57 2.37 -19.07
N TYR A 507 18.47 1.65 -19.73
CA TYR A 507 19.39 2.21 -20.72
C TYR A 507 18.66 2.87 -21.90
N PHE A 508 17.53 2.30 -22.34
CA PHE A 508 16.75 2.87 -23.45
C PHE A 508 16.10 4.20 -23.07
N ALA A 509 15.65 4.35 -21.82
CA ALA A 509 15.21 5.63 -21.29
C ALA A 509 16.38 6.63 -21.22
N PHE A 510 17.54 6.22 -20.71
CA PHE A 510 18.74 7.07 -20.64
C PHE A 510 19.16 7.62 -22.01
N GLN A 511 19.17 6.78 -23.06
CA GLN A 511 19.60 7.18 -24.40
C GLN A 511 18.73 8.26 -25.06
N GLN A 512 17.49 8.43 -24.60
CA GLN A 512 16.59 9.48 -25.11
C GLN A 512 16.97 10.88 -24.61
N LEU A 513 17.82 10.97 -23.58
CA LEU A 513 18.33 12.22 -23.03
C LEU A 513 19.58 12.66 -23.79
N THR A 514 19.69 13.96 -24.04
CA THR A 514 20.78 14.51 -24.87
C THR A 514 21.69 15.42 -24.05
N GLY A 515 21.14 16.14 -23.07
CA GLY A 515 21.88 17.05 -22.23
C GLY A 515 22.63 16.34 -21.10
N ASN A 516 23.82 16.85 -20.78
CA ASN A 516 24.66 16.31 -19.70
C ASN A 516 23.94 16.34 -18.35
N ASN A 517 23.28 17.45 -18.02
CA ASN A 517 22.58 17.58 -16.74
C ASN A 517 21.32 16.69 -16.66
N GLU A 518 20.62 16.43 -17.77
CA GLU A 518 19.51 15.47 -17.81
C GLU A 518 20.01 14.05 -17.52
N LYS A 519 21.14 13.66 -18.14
CA LYS A 519 21.78 12.37 -17.93
C LYS A 519 22.25 12.20 -16.48
N LYS A 520 22.89 13.24 -15.91
CA LYS A 520 23.25 13.29 -14.48
C LYS A 520 22.01 13.16 -13.59
N LEU A 521 20.93 13.87 -13.91
CA LEU A 521 19.67 13.81 -13.18
C LEU A 521 19.05 12.41 -13.21
N PHE A 522 19.12 11.72 -14.36
CA PHE A 522 18.64 10.35 -14.52
C PHE A 522 19.33 9.35 -13.58
N ILE A 523 20.60 9.58 -13.22
CA ILE A 523 21.35 8.72 -12.28
C ILE A 523 20.67 8.61 -10.92
N HIS A 524 19.97 9.66 -10.47
CA HIS A 524 19.26 9.66 -9.19
C HIS A 524 18.13 8.63 -9.12
N TYR A 525 17.61 8.16 -10.26
CA TYR A 525 16.50 7.21 -10.35
C TYR A 525 16.97 5.75 -10.41
N LEU A 526 18.27 5.52 -10.62
CA LEU A 526 18.80 4.19 -10.80
C LEU A 526 19.05 3.50 -9.47
N THR A 527 18.65 2.23 -9.39
CA THR A 527 19.20 1.32 -8.38
C THR A 527 20.67 1.06 -8.68
N ASP A 528 21.44 0.57 -7.72
CA ASP A 528 22.87 0.28 -7.93
C ASP A 528 23.11 -0.78 -9.04
N PRO A 529 22.32 -1.88 -9.11
CA PRO A 529 22.36 -2.76 -10.27
C PRO A 529 22.01 -2.04 -11.59
N GLY A 530 21.04 -1.13 -11.57
CA GLY A 530 20.64 -0.36 -12.74
C GLY A 530 21.75 0.57 -13.25
N LEU A 531 22.48 1.20 -12.33
CA LEU A 531 23.64 2.04 -12.66
C LEU A 531 24.76 1.22 -13.31
N ILE A 532 25.12 0.06 -12.75
CA ILE A 532 26.11 -0.83 -13.36
C ILE A 532 25.71 -1.23 -14.78
N ASN A 533 24.45 -1.64 -14.98
CA ASN A 533 23.97 -2.05 -16.28
C ASN A 533 24.04 -0.90 -17.31
N ILE A 534 23.78 0.35 -16.90
CA ILE A 534 23.89 1.51 -17.79
C ILE A 534 25.36 1.80 -18.11
N LEU A 535 26.25 1.80 -17.13
CA LEU A 535 27.68 2.03 -17.37
C LEU A 535 28.27 0.96 -18.31
N GLU A 536 27.91 -0.31 -18.09
CA GLU A 536 28.28 -1.42 -18.97
C GLU A 536 27.77 -1.21 -20.40
N LYS A 537 26.50 -0.85 -20.57
CA LYS A 537 25.94 -0.59 -21.90
C LYS A 537 26.59 0.60 -22.60
N LEU A 538 26.88 1.69 -21.87
CA LEU A 538 27.60 2.84 -22.41
C LEU A 538 29.00 2.45 -22.90
N TYR A 539 29.70 1.61 -22.14
CA TYR A 539 31.00 1.10 -22.54
C TYR A 539 30.90 0.23 -23.80
N LEU A 540 29.99 -0.76 -23.81
CA LEU A 540 29.81 -1.67 -24.94
C LEU A 540 29.39 -0.96 -26.23
N ASP A 541 28.60 0.10 -26.12
CA ASP A 541 28.14 0.92 -27.25
C ASP A 541 29.15 2.03 -27.62
N ASN A 542 30.35 2.05 -27.04
CA ASN A 542 31.40 3.05 -27.25
C ASN A 542 30.95 4.51 -27.00
N ARG A 543 30.06 4.73 -26.03
CA ARG A 543 29.54 6.05 -25.62
C ARG A 543 30.48 6.73 -24.61
N VAL A 544 31.76 6.89 -24.96
CA VAL A 544 32.83 7.35 -24.06
C VAL A 544 32.52 8.68 -23.38
N SER A 545 32.02 9.67 -24.13
CA SER A 545 31.66 10.98 -23.55
C SER A 545 30.61 10.87 -22.45
N ASP A 546 29.59 10.01 -22.62
CA ASP A 546 28.55 9.84 -21.61
C ASP A 546 29.10 9.11 -20.38
N LEU A 547 29.92 8.09 -20.62
CA LEU A 547 30.59 7.34 -19.55
C LEU A 547 31.43 8.28 -18.67
N ASP A 548 32.27 9.11 -19.28
CA ASP A 548 33.12 10.06 -18.57
C ASP A 548 32.31 11.08 -17.76
N ILE A 549 31.23 11.61 -18.34
CA ILE A 549 30.34 12.56 -17.66
C ILE A 549 29.70 11.91 -16.42
N ILE A 550 29.19 10.69 -16.54
CA ILE A 550 28.52 9.99 -15.44
C ILE A 550 29.54 9.57 -14.37
N VAL A 551 30.67 9.00 -14.75
CA VAL A 551 31.73 8.60 -13.82
C VAL A 551 32.25 9.80 -13.04
N LYS A 552 32.55 10.91 -13.74
CA LYS A 552 32.96 12.15 -13.09
C LYS A 552 31.89 12.64 -12.11
N TYR A 553 30.63 12.69 -12.56
CA TYR A 553 29.51 13.13 -11.73
C TYR A 553 29.38 12.32 -10.44
N ILE A 554 29.36 11.00 -10.52
CA ILE A 554 29.18 10.18 -9.32
C ILE A 554 30.40 10.20 -8.41
N LYS A 555 31.63 10.41 -8.92
CA LYS A 555 32.83 10.49 -8.07
C LYS A 555 32.98 11.84 -7.38
N GLU A 556 32.71 12.93 -8.08
CA GLU A 556 33.01 14.29 -7.62
C GLU A 556 31.77 15.01 -7.08
N ASP A 557 30.74 15.15 -7.92
CA ASP A 557 29.57 15.97 -7.63
C ASP A 557 28.51 15.23 -6.78
N PHE A 558 28.44 13.90 -6.93
CA PHE A 558 27.42 13.04 -6.32
C PHE A 558 28.00 11.77 -5.68
N ASN A 559 29.07 11.95 -4.88
CA ASN A 559 29.84 10.87 -4.25
C ASN A 559 28.99 9.88 -3.43
N TYR A 560 27.84 10.29 -2.88
CA TYR A 560 26.92 9.37 -2.21
C TYR A 560 26.51 8.18 -3.09
N LYS A 561 26.26 8.42 -4.38
CA LYS A 561 25.89 7.35 -5.30
C LYS A 561 27.06 6.43 -5.63
N TYR A 562 28.27 6.97 -5.66
CA TYR A 562 29.47 6.16 -5.85
C TYR A 562 29.74 5.29 -4.61
N ILE A 563 29.60 5.83 -3.40
CA ILE A 563 29.70 5.05 -2.15
C ILE A 563 28.63 3.94 -2.11
N ASP A 564 27.38 4.25 -2.43
CA ASP A 564 26.30 3.26 -2.51
C ASP A 564 26.64 2.14 -3.52
N LEU A 565 27.21 2.53 -4.67
CA LEU A 565 27.65 1.61 -5.70
C LEU A 565 28.80 0.71 -5.24
N LEU A 566 29.82 1.26 -4.58
CA LEU A 566 30.94 0.48 -4.01
C LEU A 566 30.44 -0.54 -3.00
N ARG A 567 29.57 -0.11 -2.08
CA ARG A 567 28.96 -1.01 -1.08
C ARG A 567 28.14 -2.11 -1.74
N TYR A 568 27.41 -1.80 -2.80
CA TYR A 568 26.69 -2.81 -3.59
C TYR A 568 27.67 -3.81 -4.25
N MET A 569 28.74 -3.33 -4.86
CA MET A 569 29.76 -4.16 -5.52
C MET A 569 30.49 -5.08 -4.53
N VAL A 570 30.77 -4.61 -3.31
CA VAL A 570 31.37 -5.43 -2.24
C VAL A 570 30.40 -6.49 -1.73
N ASN A 571 29.14 -6.13 -1.48
CA ASN A 571 28.17 -7.02 -0.82
C ASN A 571 27.39 -7.95 -1.76
N ASN A 572 27.30 -7.64 -3.06
CA ASN A 572 26.49 -8.38 -4.03
C ASN A 572 27.26 -8.67 -5.33
N ASN A 573 28.50 -9.17 -5.20
CA ASN A 573 29.42 -9.37 -6.32
C ASN A 573 29.14 -10.66 -7.14
N LYS A 574 27.88 -10.99 -7.44
CA LYS A 574 27.48 -12.30 -7.97
C LYS A 574 28.06 -12.67 -9.36
N MET A 575 28.86 -11.82 -10.01
CA MET A 575 29.39 -12.07 -11.36
C MET A 575 30.75 -11.38 -11.60
N ILE A 576 31.81 -12.16 -11.85
CA ILE A 576 33.13 -11.72 -12.32
C ILE A 576 33.06 -10.68 -13.47
N PRO A 577 32.21 -10.85 -14.51
CA PRO A 577 32.06 -9.85 -15.57
C PRO A 577 31.77 -8.43 -15.09
N LYS A 578 30.93 -8.27 -14.05
CA LYS A 578 30.60 -6.93 -13.53
C LYS A 578 31.79 -6.27 -12.85
N LEU A 579 32.58 -7.05 -12.12
CA LEU A 579 33.78 -6.55 -11.47
C LEU A 579 34.89 -6.23 -12.49
N GLN A 580 35.02 -7.03 -13.55
CA GLN A 580 35.89 -6.71 -14.68
C GLN A 580 35.49 -5.40 -15.34
N MET A 581 34.19 -5.23 -15.63
CA MET A 581 33.66 -3.99 -16.19
C MET A 581 33.93 -2.80 -15.27
N PHE A 582 33.71 -2.97 -13.95
CA PHE A 582 34.03 -1.94 -12.96
C PHE A 582 35.51 -1.56 -12.99
N LYS A 583 36.43 -2.54 -13.02
CA LYS A 583 37.87 -2.32 -13.17
C LYS A 583 38.20 -1.53 -14.44
N TYR A 584 37.55 -1.82 -15.57
CA TYR A 584 37.78 -1.09 -16.81
C TYR A 584 37.31 0.37 -16.72
N ILE A 585 36.15 0.61 -16.12
CA ILE A 585 35.55 1.96 -16.03
C ILE A 585 36.28 2.84 -15.00
N PHE A 586 36.53 2.30 -13.81
CA PHE A 586 37.08 3.06 -12.67
C PHE A 586 38.59 2.90 -12.49
N LYS A 587 39.22 2.03 -13.29
CA LYS A 587 40.66 1.76 -13.31
C LYS A 587 41.18 1.33 -11.92
N GLU A 588 42.48 1.52 -11.68
CA GLU A 588 43.13 1.13 -10.42
C GLU A 588 42.50 1.80 -9.20
N GLU A 589 42.11 3.08 -9.32
CA GLU A 589 41.47 3.83 -8.23
C GLU A 589 40.15 3.18 -7.78
N GLY A 590 39.32 2.69 -8.72
CA GLY A 590 38.12 1.95 -8.36
C GLY A 590 38.40 0.65 -7.59
N GLY A 591 39.51 -0.03 -7.90
CA GLY A 591 39.97 -1.20 -7.16
C GLY A 591 40.30 -0.86 -5.71
N LYS A 592 41.01 0.26 -5.50
CA LYS A 592 41.35 0.78 -4.16
C LYS A 592 40.08 1.14 -3.39
N ASP A 593 39.17 1.87 -4.03
CA ASP A 593 37.90 2.29 -3.44
C ASP A 593 37.05 1.08 -2.97
N LEU A 594 37.04 -0.02 -3.74
CA LEU A 594 36.37 -1.27 -3.35
C LEU A 594 37.04 -1.93 -2.14
N LEU A 595 38.38 -1.98 -2.09
CA LEU A 595 39.11 -2.54 -0.96
C LEU A 595 38.89 -1.73 0.32
N TYR A 596 38.98 -0.40 0.26
CA TYR A 596 38.69 0.44 1.42
C TYR A 596 37.25 0.28 1.90
N THR A 597 36.28 0.24 0.98
CA THR A 597 34.87 0.00 1.33
C THR A 597 34.69 -1.36 2.02
N TRP A 598 35.39 -2.39 1.56
CA TRP A 598 35.37 -3.72 2.17
C TRP A 598 35.94 -3.72 3.59
N LEU A 599 37.04 -2.99 3.81
CA LEU A 599 37.66 -2.84 5.14
C LEU A 599 36.78 -2.07 6.12
N GLU A 600 36.17 -0.98 5.68
CA GLU A 600 35.21 -0.19 6.49
C GLU A 600 34.02 -1.03 6.96
N GLN A 601 33.61 -2.03 6.17
CA GLN A 601 32.55 -2.97 6.51
C GLN A 601 33.02 -4.13 7.42
N GLN A 602 34.17 -3.98 8.09
CA GLN A 602 34.76 -4.99 8.97
C GLN A 602 35.01 -6.33 8.25
N CYS A 603 35.21 -6.27 6.92
CA CYS A 603 35.35 -7.46 6.09
C CYS A 603 34.17 -8.44 6.20
N ASN A 604 32.97 -7.97 6.57
CA ASN A 604 31.77 -8.79 6.78
C ASN A 604 31.24 -9.45 5.50
N SER A 605 31.59 -8.94 4.32
CA SER A 605 31.20 -9.54 3.04
C SER A 605 32.05 -10.79 2.76
N ASN A 606 31.35 -11.93 2.69
CA ASN A 606 31.81 -13.31 2.57
C ASN A 606 32.91 -13.57 1.52
N ILE A 607 33.57 -14.73 1.66
CA ILE A 607 34.63 -15.35 0.83
C ILE A 607 34.54 -15.05 -0.69
N ASP A 608 33.32 -14.90 -1.21
CA ASP A 608 33.03 -14.56 -2.60
C ASP A 608 33.69 -13.26 -3.08
N PHE A 609 33.65 -12.16 -2.31
CA PHE A 609 34.24 -10.88 -2.75
C PHE A 609 35.75 -11.00 -2.94
N MET A 610 36.46 -11.58 -1.95
CA MET A 610 37.90 -11.81 -2.01
C MET A 610 38.28 -12.68 -3.20
N SER A 611 37.53 -13.77 -3.44
CA SER A 611 37.75 -14.69 -4.55
C SER A 611 37.62 -13.99 -5.91
N TYR A 612 36.53 -13.24 -6.10
CA TYR A 612 36.28 -12.51 -7.34
C TYR A 612 37.25 -11.35 -7.55
N PHE A 613 37.58 -10.59 -6.50
CA PHE A 613 38.55 -9.52 -6.56
C PHE A 613 39.93 -10.06 -6.97
N SER A 614 40.39 -11.12 -6.29
CA SER A 614 41.64 -11.82 -6.60
C SER A 614 41.70 -12.26 -8.06
N GLN A 615 40.60 -12.81 -8.58
CA GLN A 615 40.53 -13.25 -9.96
C GLN A 615 40.58 -12.09 -10.97
N VAL A 616 39.89 -10.98 -10.72
CA VAL A 616 39.79 -9.84 -11.66
C VAL A 616 41.01 -8.92 -11.61
N TYR A 617 41.56 -8.72 -10.43
CA TYR A 617 42.73 -7.88 -10.20
C TYR A 617 44.04 -8.67 -10.26
N ALA A 618 44.00 -9.98 -10.53
CA ALA A 618 45.15 -10.87 -10.55
C ALA A 618 45.95 -10.80 -9.24
N THR A 619 45.24 -10.71 -8.13
CA THR A 619 45.80 -10.59 -6.79
C THR A 619 45.85 -11.95 -6.10
N PRO A 620 46.99 -12.36 -5.51
CA PRO A 620 47.07 -13.57 -4.70
C PRO A 620 46.11 -13.48 -3.51
N ARG A 621 45.25 -14.49 -3.36
CA ARG A 621 44.21 -14.53 -2.30
C ARG A 621 44.80 -14.40 -0.90
N GLN A 622 46.03 -14.89 -0.71
CA GLN A 622 46.76 -14.86 0.56
C GLN A 622 46.87 -13.44 1.12
N PHE A 623 47.17 -12.46 0.26
CA PHE A 623 47.29 -11.06 0.68
C PHE A 623 45.94 -10.45 1.09
N MET A 624 44.84 -10.89 0.47
CA MET A 624 43.49 -10.51 0.89
C MET A 624 43.17 -11.05 2.29
N TYR A 625 43.61 -12.28 2.63
CA TYR A 625 43.43 -12.84 3.97
C TYR A 625 44.23 -12.09 5.03
N ILE A 626 45.49 -11.73 4.73
CA ILE A 626 46.31 -10.92 5.63
C ILE A 626 45.63 -9.58 5.91
N LEU A 627 45.10 -8.92 4.87
CA LEU A 627 44.40 -7.65 5.00
C LEU A 627 43.11 -7.79 5.83
N ARG A 628 42.34 -8.87 5.61
CA ARG A 628 41.13 -9.19 6.39
C ARG A 628 41.44 -9.34 7.88
N TRP A 629 42.42 -10.18 8.21
CA TRP A 629 42.79 -10.48 9.60
C TRP A 629 43.46 -9.30 10.29
N GLY A 630 44.33 -8.56 9.59
CA GLY A 630 44.95 -7.35 10.11
C GLY A 630 43.93 -6.28 10.47
N ASN A 631 42.89 -6.12 9.63
CA ASN A 631 41.78 -5.19 9.89
C ASN A 631 40.88 -5.67 11.05
N SER A 632 40.50 -6.95 11.09
CA SER A 632 39.61 -7.49 12.15
C SER A 632 40.26 -7.50 13.54
N THR A 633 41.60 -7.55 13.60
CA THR A 633 42.37 -7.49 14.85
C THR A 633 42.81 -6.07 15.20
N ASN A 634 42.55 -5.08 14.33
CA ASN A 634 42.99 -3.69 14.44
C ASN A 634 44.52 -3.56 14.64
N ILE A 635 45.28 -4.46 14.01
CA ILE A 635 46.75 -4.51 14.09
C ILE A 635 47.40 -3.69 12.99
N ILE A 636 46.78 -3.63 11.81
CA ILE A 636 47.34 -2.95 10.64
C ILE A 636 47.28 -1.43 10.81
N GLU A 637 48.42 -0.76 10.62
CA GLU A 637 48.45 0.71 10.62
C GLU A 637 47.92 1.27 9.30
N LYS A 638 47.47 2.53 9.29
CA LYS A 638 46.89 3.16 8.09
C LYS A 638 47.90 3.19 6.92
N GLU A 639 49.15 3.54 7.20
CA GLU A 639 50.21 3.61 6.17
C GLU A 639 50.51 2.22 5.59
N GLU A 640 50.54 1.19 6.43
CA GLU A 640 50.71 -0.21 6.01
C GLU A 640 49.53 -0.67 5.14
N CYS A 641 48.31 -0.30 5.53
CA CYS A 641 47.09 -0.57 4.76
C CYS A 641 47.14 0.08 3.38
N ASP A 642 47.53 1.35 3.29
CA ASP A 642 47.64 2.08 2.04
C ASP A 642 48.69 1.44 1.10
N ILE A 643 49.83 1.01 1.63
CA ILE A 643 50.84 0.27 0.85
C ILE A 643 50.27 -1.03 0.31
N ILE A 644 49.58 -1.80 1.16
CA ILE A 644 49.01 -3.10 0.77
C ILE A 644 47.92 -2.93 -0.29
N VAL A 645 47.00 -1.99 -0.11
CA VAL A 645 45.92 -1.69 -1.07
C VAL A 645 46.48 -1.24 -2.42
N ASN A 646 47.52 -0.39 -2.43
CA ASN A 646 48.18 0.05 -3.66
C ASN A 646 48.87 -1.10 -4.39
N ASN A 647 49.58 -1.97 -3.66
CA ASN A 647 50.23 -3.15 -4.22
C ASN A 647 49.23 -4.13 -4.83
N LEU A 648 48.12 -4.39 -4.13
CA LEU A 648 47.03 -5.25 -4.59
C LEU A 648 46.40 -4.73 -5.90
N CYS A 649 46.18 -3.43 -6.04
CA CYS A 649 45.53 -2.88 -7.23
C CYS A 649 46.46 -2.71 -8.43
N SER A 650 47.75 -2.46 -8.19
CA SER A 650 48.77 -2.27 -9.24
C SER A 650 49.41 -3.58 -9.73
N GLY A 651 49.16 -4.70 -9.04
CA GLY A 651 49.76 -6.00 -9.36
C GLY A 651 51.26 -6.08 -9.06
N LYS A 652 51.79 -5.15 -8.26
CA LYS A 652 53.19 -5.10 -7.82
C LYS A 652 53.28 -5.61 -6.39
N PHE A 653 54.05 -6.67 -6.16
CA PHE A 653 54.16 -7.33 -4.85
C PHE A 653 55.57 -7.16 -4.26
N ASP A 654 56.10 -5.94 -4.30
CA ASP A 654 57.50 -5.64 -3.99
C ASP A 654 57.82 -5.61 -2.48
N ASN A 655 56.82 -5.75 -1.60
CA ASN A 655 56.94 -5.57 -0.13
C ASN A 655 56.61 -6.85 0.66
N ILE A 656 57.18 -8.00 0.28
CA ILE A 656 56.91 -9.31 0.93
C ILE A 656 57.22 -9.26 2.45
N GLU A 657 58.29 -8.58 2.85
CA GLU A 657 58.70 -8.43 4.26
C GLU A 657 57.62 -7.75 5.12
N LEU A 658 56.87 -6.79 4.56
CA LEU A 658 55.75 -6.13 5.25
C LEU A 658 54.62 -7.13 5.54
N PHE A 659 54.31 -7.99 4.58
CA PHE A 659 53.27 -9.02 4.73
C PHE A 659 53.67 -10.07 5.76
N GLU A 660 54.92 -10.51 5.76
CA GLU A 660 55.46 -11.46 6.76
C GLU A 660 55.43 -10.87 8.18
N SER A 661 55.86 -9.61 8.32
CA SER A 661 55.80 -8.89 9.60
C SER A 661 54.37 -8.77 10.12
N LEU A 662 53.42 -8.39 9.27
CA LEU A 662 52.01 -8.25 9.64
C LEU A 662 51.40 -9.60 10.02
N LEU A 663 51.71 -10.67 9.29
CA LEU A 663 51.25 -12.02 9.59
C LEU A 663 51.74 -12.50 10.96
N ASN A 664 53.00 -12.25 11.30
CA ASN A 664 53.55 -12.58 12.62
C ASN A 664 52.84 -11.80 13.74
N ARG A 665 52.57 -10.51 13.54
CA ARG A 665 51.81 -9.69 14.51
C ARG A 665 50.39 -10.22 14.71
N ILE A 666 49.72 -10.68 13.65
CA ILE A 666 48.41 -11.33 13.72
C ILE A 666 48.48 -12.62 14.54
N PHE A 667 49.48 -13.48 14.30
CA PHE A 667 49.67 -14.70 15.08
C PHE A 667 49.93 -14.43 16.57
N ASP A 668 50.72 -13.41 16.88
CA ASP A 668 51.00 -13.02 18.27
C ASP A 668 49.76 -12.46 18.97
N TYR A 669 48.92 -11.69 18.25
CA TYR A 669 47.62 -11.25 18.76
C TYR A 669 46.69 -12.43 19.06
N LEU A 670 46.56 -13.38 18.13
CA LEU A 670 45.69 -14.54 18.32
C LEU A 670 46.14 -15.37 19.54
N LYS A 671 47.44 -15.63 19.69
CA LYS A 671 48.00 -16.33 20.87
C LYS A 671 47.76 -15.58 22.19
N LYS A 672 47.66 -14.25 22.15
CA LYS A 672 47.50 -13.41 23.34
C LYS A 672 46.04 -13.30 23.81
N TYR A 673 45.09 -13.28 22.87
CA TYR A 673 43.69 -12.95 23.17
C TYR A 673 42.70 -14.12 23.05
N TYR A 674 43.11 -15.26 22.50
CA TYR A 674 42.29 -16.48 22.38
C TYR A 674 42.84 -17.61 23.26
N SER A 675 42.01 -18.62 23.56
CA SER A 675 42.51 -19.83 24.21
C SER A 675 43.50 -20.57 23.31
N LYS A 676 44.38 -21.39 23.88
CA LYS A 676 45.43 -22.09 23.13
C LYS A 676 44.87 -22.93 21.97
N ASP A 677 43.74 -23.61 22.20
CA ASP A 677 43.11 -24.46 21.19
C ASP A 677 42.43 -23.62 20.08
N GLU A 678 41.77 -22.52 20.44
CA GLU A 678 41.16 -21.59 19.48
C GLU A 678 42.20 -20.86 18.63
N ALA A 679 43.25 -20.34 19.27
CA ALA A 679 44.35 -19.66 18.59
C ALA A 679 45.05 -20.59 17.60
N THR A 680 45.32 -21.85 18.01
CA THR A 680 45.97 -22.84 17.13
C THR A 680 45.10 -23.13 15.91
N LYS A 681 43.80 -23.38 16.12
CA LYS A 681 42.86 -23.64 15.02
C LYS A 681 42.81 -22.50 14.00
N VAL A 682 42.67 -21.25 14.47
CA VAL A 682 42.59 -20.07 13.60
C VAL A 682 43.92 -19.80 12.89
N ILE A 683 45.06 -19.98 13.58
CA ILE A 683 46.38 -19.86 12.97
C ILE A 683 46.57 -20.91 11.86
N ASP A 684 46.13 -22.15 12.07
CA ASP A 684 46.23 -23.21 11.08
C ASP A 684 45.32 -22.92 9.87
N GLU A 685 44.12 -22.40 10.07
CA GLU A 685 43.24 -21.90 9.00
C GLU A 685 43.92 -20.78 8.19
N ILE A 686 44.52 -19.77 8.86
CA ILE A 686 45.24 -18.68 8.20
C ILE A 686 46.44 -19.21 7.42
N LYS A 687 47.20 -20.16 7.99
CA LYS A 687 48.34 -20.78 7.31
C LYS A 687 47.88 -21.54 6.08
N GLU A 688 46.81 -22.32 6.16
CA GLU A 688 46.24 -23.02 5.02
C GLU A 688 45.81 -22.05 3.90
N ASP A 689 45.16 -20.95 4.28
CA ASP A 689 44.73 -19.88 3.37
C ASP A 689 45.91 -19.09 2.75
N THR A 690 47.09 -19.08 3.39
CA THR A 690 48.26 -18.27 3.00
C THR A 690 49.47 -19.07 2.47
N ALA A 691 49.48 -20.39 2.60
CA ALA A 691 50.66 -21.26 2.41
C ALA A 691 51.24 -21.31 0.99
N LEU A 692 50.48 -20.97 -0.05
CA LEU A 692 50.85 -21.35 -1.43
C LEU A 692 51.90 -20.47 -2.14
N GLN A 693 52.42 -19.38 -1.56
CA GLN A 693 53.49 -18.60 -2.22
C GLN A 693 54.46 -17.81 -1.32
N LEU A 694 54.22 -17.68 0.00
CA LEU A 694 55.12 -16.94 0.90
C LEU A 694 56.32 -17.77 1.43
N GLY A 695 56.57 -18.97 0.88
CA GLY A 695 57.75 -19.74 1.23
C GLY A 695 57.81 -20.23 2.68
N PHE A 696 56.69 -20.27 3.40
CA PHE A 696 56.64 -20.92 4.72
C PHE A 696 56.91 -22.41 4.53
N SER A 697 58.12 -22.81 4.91
CA SER A 697 58.44 -24.21 5.17
C SER A 697 57.54 -24.68 6.30
N ILE A 698 56.84 -25.80 6.09
CA ILE A 698 55.88 -26.44 7.01
C ILE A 698 56.45 -26.54 8.43
#